data_AF-A0A2D5XMD9-F1
#
_entry.id   AF-A0A2D5XMD9-F1
#
_cell.length_a   1.000
_cell.length_b   1.000
_cell.length_c   1.000
_cell.angle_alpha   90.00
_cell.angle_beta   90.00
_cell.angle_gamma   90.00
#
_symmetry.space_group_name_H-M   'P 1'
#
loop_
_entity.id
_entity.type
_entity.pdbx_description
1 polymer ?
#
loop_
_entity_poly.entity_id
_entity_poly.type
_entity_poly.pdbx_seq_one_letter_code
_entity_poly.pdbx_strand_id
1 'polypeptide(L)'
;MRSAVFWKSSPWAVLLFSSAAVAAQDPGPDGFAPGEELLVQSACINCHEVSPALQGRLQAATAPDLSRVGARLSPSWMYKFLHNPRGLRPHGSMPNMLASLSADERGRAGWELAGFLSSLGGPLAQEIHATSQRAIESGRQLFHSVGCVACHRPLEDFLDLELSLEDADEVRRAEGESADDGSPTDPLAVPGLSEGTLAPRNLDIPGLAPMTSVSPLTEFLLDPLSVRPSGLMPDMGLTRSEAEDIAVYLLRGQLAQEPVPSPGLAVDVLKGNFSKLDDLSDVTAESQGWASKVAIGDLASGDHFGLRFQGSLEIPAAGEWTFHLRSDDGSLLWIDGRLMLSNWGVHGAINKQASFVLSEGSHQIEVHFFELGGGVELRLEWEGPGVSREEVPASALSHLGFGLRPPMAEAADPERIARGGKRFVSLGCGACHTTGTELDQSPLVGPGVGPPLASLAGSSRSGCLTGGAARGPRWSFELEEHAALREFLDELGDLAPELALAQRLARSMTRLGCVHCHRRTGRGGVHPWDRDYFQAREGADLGDEGRLPPRLDGVGGKLKLEALQGVMTRGEGVRPYMTTRMPQFGEQNVGWMAEAFAALDPDLPPSHASLADHLILGVQLMGTEDGLGCIQCHDFAGTPSLGIRAVDLGSMGARIKPGWFEALLSDPQRVNMNTRMAELFVDGKSLAPDVLEGDPMAQIRAVWQALSLGNSMPPPPGLITPDSAFELRPSQGVVTCGVFMRDMSPRTLVVGFPELVHYAFDMQNSRLGRIWQGRFFNARGTWEGRAGSLEMPPGSKVIELPKRTVLAELDTPDAPWPEALGREAGFEVVGRQQALGAAPVFRYRIGGVGVEETLRSVQRNGRRGLVRSWTLEAESADAGRNLILRPMPGGELSALARGLWQAKIGGQLLEIHLGQGFTQVPLTGVEGELRWPVVFRSLEAYPERFGATMSMELLW
;
A
#
# COMPACT_ATOMS: atom_id res chain seq x y z
N MET A 1 71.71 23.14 -14.45
CA MET A 1 72.37 23.57 -15.71
C MET A 1 71.65 22.91 -16.88
N ARG A 2 71.21 23.74 -17.86
CA ARG A 2 70.82 23.41 -19.25
C ARG A 2 69.49 22.64 -19.41
N SER A 3 68.37 23.25 -19.83
CA SER A 3 68.06 23.87 -21.15
C SER A 3 68.25 22.88 -22.31
N ALA A 4 67.39 22.72 -23.30
CA ALA A 4 66.04 23.19 -23.66
C ALA A 4 65.66 22.33 -24.91
N VAL A 5 64.43 22.29 -25.44
CA VAL A 5 64.01 23.15 -26.57
C VAL A 5 62.90 22.44 -27.40
N PHE A 6 61.90 23.24 -27.82
CA PHE A 6 60.92 23.16 -28.94
C PHE A 6 59.81 22.09 -28.92
N TRP A 7 58.56 22.57 -28.85
CA TRP A 7 57.72 22.71 -30.06
C TRP A 7 56.91 24.03 -30.00
N LYS A 8 56.92 24.77 -31.11
CA LYS A 8 56.30 26.08 -31.32
C LYS A 8 54.87 25.93 -31.87
N SER A 9 53.93 26.60 -31.20
CA SER A 9 52.77 27.36 -31.72
C SER A 9 52.14 27.00 -33.08
N SER A 10 50.84 26.71 -33.06
CA SER A 10 49.86 27.34 -33.97
C SER A 10 48.46 27.41 -33.33
N PRO A 11 47.63 28.41 -33.69
CA PRO A 11 46.66 29.01 -32.78
C PRO A 11 45.22 28.96 -33.34
N TRP A 12 44.47 27.87 -33.14
CA TRP A 12 43.03 27.82 -33.45
C TRP A 12 42.31 26.89 -32.48
N ALA A 13 41.11 27.31 -32.06
CA ALA A 13 40.14 26.65 -31.18
C ALA A 13 40.38 26.77 -29.66
N VAL A 14 39.95 27.92 -29.12
CA VAL A 14 39.28 27.98 -27.81
C VAL A 14 38.06 27.06 -27.90
N LEU A 15 38.17 25.83 -27.41
CA LEU A 15 37.00 25.05 -27.05
C LEU A 15 36.59 25.53 -25.66
N LEU A 16 35.55 26.36 -25.67
CA LEU A 16 34.74 26.69 -24.51
C LEU A 16 34.41 25.40 -23.78
N PHE A 17 34.83 25.30 -22.52
CA PHE A 17 34.21 24.39 -21.57
C PHE A 17 32.75 24.82 -21.44
N SER A 18 31.87 24.16 -22.19
CA SER A 18 30.44 24.24 -21.99
C SER A 18 30.13 23.46 -20.72
N SER A 19 29.79 24.17 -19.65
CA SER A 19 29.03 23.60 -18.54
C SER A 19 27.82 22.91 -19.14
N ALA A 20 27.71 21.59 -18.96
CA ALA A 20 26.60 20.79 -19.47
C ALA A 20 25.28 21.41 -19.00
N ALA A 21 24.61 22.04 -19.96
CA ALA A 21 23.39 22.75 -19.78
C ALA A 21 22.25 21.74 -19.57
N VAL A 22 21.37 22.06 -18.61
CA VAL A 22 19.97 21.64 -18.62
C VAL A 22 19.28 22.40 -19.76
N ALA A 23 19.77 22.24 -20.98
CA ALA A 23 19.18 22.73 -22.20
C ALA A 23 18.27 21.63 -22.73
N ALA A 24 16.98 21.93 -22.85
CA ALA A 24 16.02 21.28 -23.75
C ALA A 24 16.36 19.82 -24.12
N GLN A 25 16.07 18.87 -23.22
CA GLN A 25 16.02 17.46 -23.60
C GLN A 25 15.00 17.32 -24.74
N ASP A 26 15.44 16.76 -25.88
CA ASP A 26 14.63 16.51 -27.08
C ASP A 26 13.21 16.13 -26.69
N PRO A 27 12.18 16.89 -27.09
CA PRO A 27 10.84 16.75 -26.54
C PRO A 27 10.18 15.42 -26.97
N GLY A 28 10.80 14.65 -27.88
CA GLY A 28 10.33 13.34 -28.31
C GLY A 28 9.08 13.43 -29.20
N PRO A 29 8.49 12.28 -29.59
CA PRO A 29 7.36 12.25 -30.54
C PRO A 29 6.08 12.93 -30.01
N ASP A 30 5.92 13.05 -28.69
CA ASP A 30 4.79 13.71 -28.01
C ASP A 30 5.18 15.07 -27.38
N GLY A 31 6.20 15.70 -27.96
CA GLY A 31 6.88 16.87 -27.41
C GLY A 31 6.04 18.14 -27.24
N PHE A 32 6.49 19.00 -26.32
CA PHE A 32 5.96 20.35 -26.05
C PHE A 32 7.12 21.36 -25.98
N ALA A 33 6.84 22.64 -26.20
CA ALA A 33 7.87 23.68 -26.31
C ALA A 33 8.60 23.90 -24.95
N PRO A 34 9.94 23.92 -24.90
CA PRO A 34 10.69 24.13 -23.65
C PRO A 34 10.34 25.45 -22.93
N GLY A 35 10.08 26.51 -23.69
CA GLY A 35 9.63 27.79 -23.14
C GLY A 35 8.25 27.73 -22.48
N GLU A 36 7.33 26.91 -23.00
CA GLU A 36 6.02 26.66 -22.39
C GLU A 36 6.19 26.03 -21.00
N GLU A 37 7.05 25.03 -20.90
CA GLU A 37 7.31 24.32 -19.64
C GLU A 37 7.95 25.24 -18.59
N LEU A 38 8.95 26.03 -18.98
CA LEU A 38 9.59 27.00 -18.08
C LEU A 38 8.56 28.01 -17.54
N LEU A 39 7.64 28.46 -18.38
CA LEU A 39 6.58 29.40 -18.00
C LEU A 39 5.60 28.78 -16.99
N VAL A 40 5.17 27.53 -17.24
CA VAL A 40 4.28 26.77 -16.35
C VAL A 40 4.94 26.47 -15.00
N GLN A 41 6.19 26.02 -15.01
CA GLN A 41 6.97 25.70 -13.80
C GLN A 41 7.29 26.95 -12.97
N SER A 42 7.51 28.09 -13.62
CA SER A 42 7.78 29.38 -12.98
C SER A 42 6.52 30.13 -12.56
N ALA A 43 5.34 29.55 -12.82
CA ALA A 43 4.03 30.08 -12.45
C ALA A 43 3.78 31.51 -12.96
N CYS A 44 4.25 31.85 -14.16
CA CYS A 44 4.19 33.24 -14.66
C CYS A 44 2.75 33.78 -14.73
N ILE A 45 1.78 32.92 -15.03
CA ILE A 45 0.37 33.32 -15.16
C ILE A 45 -0.28 33.70 -13.82
N ASN A 46 0.39 33.48 -12.68
CA ASN A 46 -0.10 33.95 -11.38
C ASN A 46 -0.02 35.47 -11.24
N CYS A 47 0.78 36.14 -12.07
CA CYS A 47 0.87 37.60 -12.13
C CYS A 47 0.51 38.16 -13.51
N HIS A 48 0.84 37.43 -14.58
CA HIS A 48 0.60 37.85 -15.96
C HIS A 48 -0.76 37.33 -16.46
N GLU A 49 -1.65 38.24 -16.85
CA GLU A 49 -2.91 37.84 -17.47
C GLU A 49 -2.69 37.11 -18.79
N VAL A 50 -3.48 36.05 -19.02
CA VAL A 50 -3.52 35.27 -20.24
C VAL A 50 -4.95 35.16 -20.75
N SER A 51 -5.14 34.89 -22.04
CA SER A 51 -6.48 34.72 -22.60
C SER A 51 -7.20 33.51 -21.96
N PRO A 52 -8.53 33.58 -21.76
CA PRO A 52 -9.29 32.46 -21.18
C PRO A 52 -9.12 31.13 -21.92
N ALA A 53 -8.87 31.18 -23.23
CA ALA A 53 -8.66 30.00 -24.07
C ALA A 53 -7.36 29.25 -23.75
N LEU A 54 -6.33 29.93 -23.26
CA LEU A 54 -5.03 29.32 -22.95
C LEU A 54 -4.84 29.00 -21.46
N GLN A 55 -5.78 29.41 -20.60
CA GLN A 55 -5.69 29.25 -19.14
C GLN A 55 -5.48 27.79 -18.71
N GLY A 56 -6.20 26.84 -19.35
CA GLY A 56 -6.07 25.41 -19.04
C GLY A 56 -4.74 24.81 -19.50
N ARG A 57 -4.23 25.25 -20.66
CA ARG A 57 -2.95 24.79 -21.19
C ARG A 57 -1.77 25.27 -20.36
N LEU A 58 -1.79 26.54 -19.91
CA LEU A 58 -0.68 27.19 -19.21
C LEU A 58 -0.84 27.21 -17.68
N GLN A 59 -1.72 26.37 -17.13
CA GLN A 59 -1.99 26.31 -15.70
C GLN A 59 -0.70 26.06 -14.90
N ALA A 60 -0.39 26.99 -13.99
CA ALA A 60 0.79 26.94 -13.14
C ALA A 60 0.76 25.76 -12.16
N ALA A 61 1.96 25.28 -11.79
CA ALA A 61 2.08 24.37 -10.65
C ALA A 61 1.72 25.07 -9.33
N THR A 62 0.98 24.38 -8.46
CA THR A 62 0.61 24.92 -7.15
C THR A 62 1.85 25.02 -6.24
N ALA A 63 2.07 26.19 -5.67
CA ALA A 63 3.16 26.41 -4.72
C ALA A 63 2.84 25.77 -3.35
N PRO A 64 3.84 25.63 -2.46
CA PRO A 64 3.62 25.10 -1.11
C PRO A 64 2.65 25.95 -0.27
N ASP A 65 1.83 25.28 0.53
CA ASP A 65 0.99 25.89 1.56
C ASP A 65 1.87 26.34 2.74
N LEU A 66 1.74 27.61 3.15
CA LEU A 66 2.53 28.20 4.24
C LEU A 66 1.74 28.38 5.55
N SER A 67 0.46 27.97 5.61
CA SER A 67 -0.41 28.15 6.79
C SER A 67 0.12 27.50 8.07
N ARG A 68 0.96 26.46 7.93
CA ARG A 68 1.62 25.76 9.05
C ARG A 68 3.15 25.78 8.98
N VAL A 69 3.73 26.74 8.27
CA VAL A 69 5.17 26.75 8.02
C VAL A 69 6.00 26.97 9.29
N GLY A 70 5.49 27.72 10.28
CA GLY A 70 6.19 28.01 11.53
C GLY A 70 6.43 26.77 12.39
N ALA A 71 5.49 25.82 12.36
CA ALA A 71 5.62 24.56 13.08
C ALA A 71 6.61 23.58 12.40
N ARG A 72 7.07 23.91 11.19
CA ARG A 72 7.89 23.03 10.35
C ARG A 72 9.31 23.52 10.15
N LEU A 73 9.51 24.84 10.04
CA LEU A 73 10.79 25.41 9.62
C LEU A 73 11.34 26.38 10.67
N SER A 74 12.67 26.37 10.84
CA SER A 74 13.35 27.29 11.74
C SER A 74 13.38 28.71 11.16
N PRO A 75 13.25 29.77 11.99
CA PRO A 75 13.32 31.16 11.54
C PRO A 75 14.63 31.50 10.82
N SER A 76 15.75 31.01 11.36
CA SER A 76 17.08 31.26 10.79
C SER A 76 17.26 30.61 9.41
N TRP A 77 16.70 29.42 9.20
CA TRP A 77 16.69 28.78 7.88
C TRP A 77 15.81 29.55 6.90
N MET A 78 14.59 29.94 7.31
CA MET A 78 13.69 30.74 6.46
C MET A 78 14.35 32.05 6.03
N TYR A 79 15.02 32.75 6.95
CA TYR A 79 15.80 33.95 6.64
C TYR A 79 16.85 33.70 5.55
N LYS A 80 17.67 32.64 5.69
CA LYS A 80 18.71 32.28 4.71
C LYS A 80 18.11 31.90 3.37
N PHE A 81 17.03 31.12 3.38
CA PHE A 81 16.32 30.70 2.17
C PHE A 81 15.75 31.89 1.41
N LEU A 82 15.09 32.84 2.08
CA LEU A 82 14.55 34.04 1.44
C LEU A 82 15.63 34.93 0.80
N HIS A 83 16.86 34.93 1.34
CA HIS A 83 17.97 35.70 0.79
C HIS A 83 18.55 35.08 -0.48
N ASN A 84 18.62 33.75 -0.54
CA ASN A 84 19.17 33.02 -1.67
C ASN A 84 18.45 31.67 -1.91
N PRO A 85 17.22 31.69 -2.46
CA PRO A 85 16.45 30.46 -2.63
C PRO A 85 17.16 29.43 -3.52
N ARG A 86 17.69 29.87 -4.67
CA ARG A 86 18.40 28.98 -5.62
C ARG A 86 19.76 28.52 -5.12
N GLY A 87 20.47 29.31 -4.31
CA GLY A 87 21.74 28.83 -3.73
C GLY A 87 21.54 27.72 -2.71
N LEU A 88 20.37 27.64 -2.06
CA LEU A 88 20.04 26.56 -1.12
C LEU A 88 19.25 25.43 -1.78
N ARG A 89 18.57 25.69 -2.89
CA ARG A 89 17.84 24.71 -3.70
C ARG A 89 18.03 25.03 -5.18
N PRO A 90 19.11 24.53 -5.81
CA PRO A 90 19.45 24.85 -7.20
C PRO A 90 18.31 24.58 -8.19
N HIS A 91 17.60 23.46 -7.99
CA HIS A 91 16.46 23.04 -8.82
C HIS A 91 15.10 23.60 -8.35
N GLY A 92 15.09 24.52 -7.40
CA GLY A 92 13.85 25.11 -6.87
C GLY A 92 13.25 26.17 -7.81
N SER A 93 11.91 26.19 -7.92
CA SER A 93 11.16 27.18 -8.72
C SER A 93 10.94 28.52 -8.02
N MET A 94 11.27 28.64 -6.73
CA MET A 94 11.05 29.87 -5.96
C MET A 94 12.01 30.99 -6.42
N PRO A 95 11.51 32.11 -6.93
CA PRO A 95 12.36 33.24 -7.31
C PRO A 95 12.89 33.98 -6.07
N ASN A 96 13.94 34.77 -6.27
CA ASN A 96 14.42 35.68 -5.23
C ASN A 96 13.52 36.93 -5.17
N MET A 97 12.61 36.95 -4.18
CA MET A 97 11.67 38.04 -3.96
C MET A 97 12.33 39.32 -3.39
N LEU A 98 13.52 39.19 -2.79
CA LEU A 98 14.22 40.31 -2.13
C LEU A 98 15.31 40.94 -3.00
N ALA A 99 15.48 40.45 -4.24
CA ALA A 99 16.57 40.84 -5.13
C ALA A 99 16.54 42.33 -5.51
N SER A 100 15.36 42.95 -5.59
CA SER A 100 15.20 44.37 -5.93
C SER A 100 15.40 45.32 -4.75
N LEU A 101 15.54 44.81 -3.53
CA LEU A 101 15.77 45.63 -2.32
C LEU A 101 17.25 45.96 -2.15
N SER A 102 17.51 47.11 -1.51
CA SER A 102 18.86 47.48 -1.06
C SER A 102 19.39 46.46 -0.04
N ALA A 103 20.72 46.37 0.14
CA ALA A 103 21.32 45.38 1.04
C ALA A 103 20.79 45.50 2.49
N ASP A 104 20.66 46.72 3.01
CA ASP A 104 20.15 46.99 4.36
C ASP A 104 18.67 46.63 4.50
N GLU A 105 17.85 46.95 3.50
CA GLU A 105 16.43 46.62 3.50
C GLU A 105 16.19 45.12 3.32
N ARG A 106 17.01 44.44 2.52
CA ARG A 106 16.94 43.00 2.29
C ARG A 106 17.10 42.23 3.59
N GLY A 107 18.10 42.58 4.40
CA GLY A 107 18.33 41.97 5.71
C GLY A 107 17.14 42.14 6.66
N ARG A 108 16.62 43.37 6.77
CA ARG A 108 15.43 43.65 7.60
C ARG A 108 14.20 42.91 7.10
N ALA A 109 13.93 42.99 5.79
CA ALA A 109 12.78 42.36 5.16
C ALA A 109 12.77 40.84 5.34
N GLY A 110 13.94 40.19 5.22
CA GLY A 110 14.06 38.75 5.42
C GLY A 110 13.70 38.33 6.86
N TRP A 111 14.15 39.06 7.87
CA TRP A 111 13.81 38.76 9.27
C TRP A 111 12.35 39.10 9.62
N GLU A 112 11.81 40.16 9.05
CA GLU A 112 10.38 40.49 9.19
C GLU A 112 9.50 39.38 8.59
N LEU A 113 9.81 38.94 7.37
CA LEU A 113 9.11 37.81 6.73
C LEU A 113 9.28 36.51 7.52
N ALA A 114 10.50 36.15 7.93
CA ALA A 114 10.74 34.95 8.72
C ALA A 114 9.97 34.98 10.04
N GLY A 115 9.91 36.13 10.72
CA GLY A 115 9.12 36.31 11.94
C GLY A 115 7.63 36.09 11.71
N PHE A 116 7.06 36.69 10.65
CA PHE A 116 5.66 36.45 10.26
C PHE A 116 5.39 34.98 9.94
N LEU A 117 6.20 34.35 9.08
CA LEU A 117 6.05 32.95 8.71
C LEU A 117 6.17 32.00 9.92
N SER A 118 7.06 32.32 10.87
CA SER A 118 7.22 31.56 12.11
C SER A 118 5.98 31.63 13.02
N SER A 119 5.12 32.64 12.86
CA SER A 119 3.88 32.75 13.62
C SER A 119 2.74 31.89 13.06
N LEU A 120 2.90 31.33 11.85
CA LEU A 120 1.86 30.55 11.17
C LEU A 120 1.88 29.08 11.62
N GLY A 121 0.77 28.62 12.20
CA GLY A 121 0.55 27.21 12.60
C GLY A 121 1.28 26.75 13.86
N GLY A 122 1.90 27.67 14.62
CA GLY A 122 2.59 27.39 15.87
C GLY A 122 4.11 27.35 15.75
N PRO A 123 4.83 27.30 16.88
CA PRO A 123 6.30 27.25 16.88
C PRO A 123 6.84 25.87 16.51
N LEU A 124 8.05 25.84 15.94
CA LEU A 124 8.81 24.60 15.75
C LEU A 124 9.06 23.90 17.09
N ALA A 125 8.77 22.61 17.17
CA ALA A 125 9.02 21.80 18.38
C ALA A 125 10.48 21.91 18.83
N GLN A 126 10.68 22.18 20.13
CA GLN A 126 12.00 22.41 20.75
C GLN A 126 12.48 21.24 21.60
N GLU A 127 11.73 20.13 21.63
CA GLU A 127 12.09 18.93 22.39
C GLU A 127 13.26 18.19 21.73
N ILE A 128 14.17 17.66 22.56
CA ILE A 128 15.24 16.77 22.08
C ILE A 128 14.60 15.44 21.73
N HIS A 129 14.85 14.97 20.51
CA HIS A 129 14.35 13.69 20.06
C HIS A 129 15.35 12.58 20.43
N ALA A 130 14.97 11.71 21.35
CA ALA A 130 15.74 10.52 21.71
C ALA A 130 15.82 9.56 20.51
N THR A 131 16.99 9.00 20.23
CA THR A 131 17.21 8.10 19.10
C THR A 131 18.28 7.06 19.37
N SER A 132 18.57 6.23 18.35
CA SER A 132 19.59 5.19 18.41
C SER A 132 20.35 5.00 17.11
N GLN A 133 21.50 4.33 17.19
CA GLN A 133 22.27 3.95 16.02
C GLN A 133 21.46 3.05 15.06
N ARG A 134 20.63 2.14 15.61
CA ARG A 134 19.73 1.30 14.82
C ARG A 134 18.71 2.12 14.02
N ALA A 135 18.15 3.18 14.60
CA ALA A 135 17.20 4.05 13.91
C ALA A 135 17.88 4.85 12.77
N ILE A 136 19.12 5.30 12.99
CA ILE A 136 19.93 5.96 11.96
C ILE A 136 20.22 4.99 10.81
N GLU A 137 20.65 3.77 11.11
CA GLU A 137 20.94 2.74 10.10
C GLU A 137 19.67 2.30 9.35
N SER A 138 18.56 2.09 10.07
CA SER A 138 17.25 1.81 9.47
C SER A 138 16.85 2.93 8.50
N GLY A 139 16.95 4.19 8.93
CA GLY A 139 16.64 5.35 8.11
C GLY A 139 17.53 5.49 6.88
N ARG A 140 18.81 5.14 7.02
CA ARG A 140 19.78 5.09 5.93
C ARG A 140 19.40 4.05 4.88
N GLN A 141 19.13 2.82 5.29
CA GLN A 141 18.70 1.74 4.38
C GLN A 141 17.36 2.07 3.72
N LEU A 142 16.40 2.59 4.48
CA LEU A 142 15.09 2.98 3.97
C LEU A 142 15.21 4.09 2.92
N PHE A 143 15.94 5.18 3.20
CA PHE A 143 16.12 6.28 2.24
C PHE A 143 16.63 5.78 0.88
N HIS A 144 17.58 4.85 0.88
CA HIS A 144 18.18 4.33 -0.34
C HIS A 144 17.33 3.26 -1.05
N SER A 145 16.51 2.49 -0.33
CA SER A 145 15.79 1.33 -0.91
C SER A 145 14.31 1.57 -1.22
N VAL A 146 13.61 2.45 -0.49
CA VAL A 146 12.15 2.66 -0.66
C VAL A 146 11.80 3.50 -1.89
N GLY A 147 12.81 4.15 -2.49
CA GLY A 147 12.67 4.92 -3.72
C GLY A 147 12.92 6.42 -3.58
N CYS A 148 13.40 6.93 -2.44
CA CYS A 148 13.75 8.36 -2.33
C CYS A 148 14.83 8.74 -3.34
N VAL A 149 15.80 7.85 -3.59
CA VAL A 149 16.89 8.03 -4.56
C VAL A 149 16.45 8.07 -6.01
N ALA A 150 15.21 7.66 -6.33
CA ALA A 150 14.68 7.81 -7.68
C ALA A 150 14.44 9.29 -8.05
N CYS A 151 14.35 10.17 -7.05
CA CYS A 151 14.22 11.61 -7.24
C CYS A 151 15.37 12.40 -6.61
N HIS A 152 15.84 11.98 -5.43
CA HIS A 152 16.91 12.63 -4.70
C HIS A 152 18.26 12.00 -5.00
N ARG A 153 19.33 12.80 -4.95
CA ARG A 153 20.68 12.24 -5.07
C ARG A 153 20.93 11.24 -3.92
N PRO A 154 21.53 10.06 -4.17
CA PRO A 154 22.02 9.19 -3.11
C PRO A 154 22.96 9.95 -2.18
N LEU A 155 22.85 9.71 -0.87
CA LEU A 155 23.75 10.35 0.10
C LEU A 155 25.01 9.52 0.33
N GLU A 156 24.96 8.24 -0.05
CA GLU A 156 26.02 7.24 0.09
C GLU A 156 26.04 6.34 -1.14
N ASP A 157 27.21 5.80 -1.47
CA ASP A 157 27.36 4.86 -2.57
C ASP A 157 26.74 3.51 -2.20
N PHE A 158 26.26 2.79 -3.21
CA PHE A 158 25.54 1.54 -2.99
C PHE A 158 26.36 0.50 -2.22
N LEU A 159 27.66 0.40 -2.51
CA LEU A 159 28.56 -0.58 -1.86
C LEU A 159 28.73 -0.31 -0.36
N ASP A 160 28.64 0.96 0.07
CA ASP A 160 28.79 1.32 1.48
C ASP A 160 27.55 0.94 2.31
N LEU A 161 26.43 0.65 1.66
CA LEU A 161 25.21 0.17 2.32
C LEU A 161 25.34 -1.28 2.80
N GLU A 162 26.37 -2.02 2.38
CA GLU A 162 26.67 -3.37 2.88
C GLU A 162 27.43 -3.36 4.22
N LEU A 163 28.03 -2.22 4.58
CA LEU A 163 28.78 -2.02 5.82
C LEU A 163 27.91 -1.28 6.85
N SER A 164 28.25 -1.32 8.14
CA SER A 164 27.63 -0.37 9.09
C SER A 164 28.10 1.06 8.77
N LEU A 165 27.33 2.08 9.18
CA LEU A 165 27.75 3.48 9.05
C LEU A 165 29.15 3.75 9.62
N GLU A 166 29.47 3.15 10.77
CA GLU A 166 30.76 3.36 11.45
C GLU A 166 31.89 2.72 10.65
N ASP A 167 31.68 1.49 10.17
CA ASP A 167 32.66 0.77 9.36
C ASP A 167 32.90 1.48 8.02
N ALA A 168 31.84 1.94 7.35
CA ALA A 168 31.94 2.68 6.09
C ALA A 168 32.74 3.98 6.28
N ASP A 169 32.48 4.71 7.36
CA ASP A 169 33.22 5.91 7.74
C ASP A 169 34.70 5.62 8.05
N GLU A 170 34.99 4.49 8.71
CA GLU A 170 36.37 4.05 8.97
C GLU A 170 37.12 3.68 7.69
N VAL A 171 36.47 2.94 6.79
CA VAL A 171 37.03 2.59 5.47
C VAL A 171 37.36 3.86 4.68
N ARG A 172 36.42 4.80 4.57
CA ARG A 172 36.63 6.09 3.89
C ARG A 172 37.79 6.89 4.50
N ARG A 173 37.92 6.91 5.83
CA ARG A 173 39.06 7.56 6.52
C ARG A 173 40.38 6.83 6.26
N ALA A 174 40.36 5.51 6.21
CA ALA A 174 41.55 4.68 6.00
C ALA A 174 42.07 4.78 4.55
N GLU A 175 41.17 4.89 3.57
CA GLU A 175 41.51 5.02 2.16
C GLU A 175 42.03 6.42 1.78
N GLY A 176 41.95 7.39 2.71
CA GLY A 176 42.48 8.73 2.51
C GLY A 176 41.73 9.50 1.43
N GLU A 177 40.51 9.09 1.11
CA GLU A 177 39.67 9.76 0.13
C GLU A 177 39.34 11.16 0.65
N SER A 178 39.94 12.17 0.03
CA SER A 178 39.24 13.44 -0.11
C SER A 178 37.93 13.09 -0.78
N ALA A 179 36.79 13.36 -0.11
CA ALA A 179 35.44 13.20 -0.66
C ALA A 179 35.51 13.37 -2.18
N ASP A 180 35.49 12.26 -2.93
CA ASP A 180 35.48 12.32 -4.37
C ASP A 180 34.29 13.23 -4.68
N ASP A 181 34.56 14.34 -5.37
CA ASP A 181 33.59 15.44 -5.42
C ASP A 181 32.34 15.06 -6.23
N GLY A 182 32.27 13.80 -6.70
CA GLY A 182 31.20 13.24 -7.50
C GLY A 182 30.91 14.14 -8.68
N SER A 183 31.88 14.95 -9.11
CA SER A 183 31.73 15.86 -10.21
C SER A 183 31.64 14.99 -11.47
N PRO A 184 30.57 15.13 -12.25
CA PRO A 184 30.21 14.07 -13.17
C PRO A 184 31.27 13.95 -14.26
N THR A 185 31.81 12.74 -14.46
CA THR A 185 31.89 12.24 -15.83
C THR A 185 30.53 12.47 -16.46
N ASP A 186 30.46 13.06 -17.65
CA ASP A 186 29.19 13.37 -18.35
C ASP A 186 28.18 12.22 -18.12
N PRO A 187 27.02 12.48 -17.47
CA PRO A 187 26.05 11.44 -17.15
C PRO A 187 25.52 10.70 -18.38
N LEU A 188 25.67 11.28 -19.57
CA LEU A 188 25.32 10.66 -20.84
C LEU A 188 26.48 9.87 -21.48
N ALA A 189 27.69 9.93 -20.93
CA ALA A 189 28.87 9.24 -21.46
C ALA A 189 28.99 7.76 -21.01
N VAL A 190 27.95 7.20 -20.37
CA VAL A 190 27.94 5.78 -19.98
C VAL A 190 27.90 4.90 -21.23
N PRO A 191 28.90 4.02 -21.47
CA PRO A 191 28.91 3.14 -22.63
C PRO A 191 27.68 2.21 -22.65
N GLY A 192 26.97 2.16 -23.79
CA GLY A 192 25.80 1.29 -23.95
C GLY A 192 24.51 1.81 -23.34
N LEU A 193 24.44 3.11 -22.97
CA LEU A 193 23.19 3.76 -22.57
C LEU A 193 22.14 3.58 -23.68
N SER A 194 20.97 3.05 -23.34
CA SER A 194 19.91 2.92 -24.34
C SER A 194 19.41 4.28 -24.80
N GLU A 195 19.14 4.40 -26.10
CA GLU A 195 18.56 5.61 -26.70
C GLU A 195 17.29 6.03 -25.95
N GLY A 196 17.18 7.33 -25.64
CA GLY A 196 16.05 7.93 -24.91
C GLY A 196 16.10 7.80 -23.37
N THR A 197 17.12 7.16 -22.79
CA THR A 197 17.37 7.23 -21.33
C THR A 197 17.71 8.67 -20.92
N LEU A 198 17.11 9.13 -19.82
CA LEU A 198 17.33 10.48 -19.29
C LEU A 198 18.47 10.47 -18.26
N ALA A 199 19.17 11.59 -18.13
CA ALA A 199 20.08 11.82 -17.02
C ALA A 199 19.33 11.66 -15.68
N PRO A 200 20.00 11.18 -14.63
CA PRO A 200 19.37 10.98 -13.32
C PRO A 200 18.86 12.31 -12.77
N ARG A 201 17.72 12.27 -12.08
CA ARG A 201 17.04 13.48 -11.57
C ARG A 201 17.86 14.17 -10.48
N ASN A 202 18.49 13.37 -9.61
CA ASN A 202 19.42 13.73 -8.52
C ASN A 202 19.14 15.10 -7.88
N LEU A 203 17.92 15.29 -7.36
CA LEU A 203 17.57 16.49 -6.62
C LEU A 203 18.35 16.53 -5.30
N ASP A 204 19.28 17.48 -5.19
CA ASP A 204 20.04 17.68 -3.96
C ASP A 204 19.12 18.01 -2.78
N ILE A 205 19.32 17.27 -1.68
CA ILE A 205 18.73 17.58 -0.39
C ILE A 205 19.70 18.51 0.33
N PRO A 206 19.37 19.80 0.54
CA PRO A 206 20.23 20.67 1.33
C PRO A 206 20.30 20.14 2.76
N GLY A 207 21.40 20.40 3.48
CA GLY A 207 21.53 20.02 4.88
C GLY A 207 20.29 20.43 5.69
N LEU A 208 19.53 19.43 6.17
CA LEU A 208 18.22 19.64 6.82
C LEU A 208 18.33 19.92 8.32
N ALA A 209 19.47 19.59 8.95
CA ALA A 209 19.72 19.83 10.37
C ALA A 209 19.41 21.28 10.85
N PRO A 210 19.78 22.36 10.13
CA PRO A 210 19.37 23.71 10.53
C PRO A 210 17.92 24.06 10.16
N MET A 211 17.25 23.27 9.32
CA MET A 211 15.94 23.58 8.74
C MET A 211 14.78 23.25 9.67
N THR A 212 14.76 22.06 10.28
CA THR A 212 13.57 21.48 10.91
C THR A 212 13.94 20.58 12.10
N SER A 213 13.00 19.82 12.65
CA SER A 213 13.22 18.81 13.69
C SER A 213 12.55 17.48 13.31
N VAL A 214 12.81 16.41 14.07
CA VAL A 214 12.39 15.04 13.70
C VAL A 214 10.87 14.93 13.55
N SER A 215 10.10 15.42 14.53
CA SER A 215 8.64 15.29 14.50
C SER A 215 8.00 16.01 13.29
N PRO A 216 8.29 17.30 13.00
CA PRO A 216 7.75 17.96 11.81
C PRO A 216 8.21 17.36 10.47
N LEU A 217 9.44 16.83 10.39
CA LEU A 217 9.90 16.14 9.20
C LEU A 217 9.18 14.80 9.01
N THR A 218 8.95 14.06 10.09
CA THR A 218 8.17 12.81 10.10
C THR A 218 6.75 13.05 9.60
N GLU A 219 6.06 14.06 10.13
CA GLU A 219 4.70 14.42 9.68
C GLU A 219 4.67 14.87 8.21
N PHE A 220 5.73 15.54 7.73
CA PHE A 220 5.84 15.89 6.32
C PHE A 220 6.05 14.68 5.42
N LEU A 221 6.83 13.69 5.85
CA LEU A 221 7.07 12.47 5.08
C LEU A 221 5.84 11.56 5.02
N LEU A 222 4.98 11.61 6.05
CA LEU A 222 3.70 10.89 6.10
C LEU A 222 2.62 11.51 5.21
N ASP A 223 2.56 12.83 5.11
CA ASP A 223 1.58 13.53 4.25
C ASP A 223 2.21 14.77 3.58
N PRO A 224 3.08 14.55 2.57
CA PRO A 224 3.72 15.66 1.87
C PRO A 224 2.73 16.45 1.02
N LEU A 225 1.64 15.84 0.57
CA LEU A 225 0.62 16.45 -0.31
C LEU A 225 -0.20 17.52 0.42
N SER A 226 -0.38 17.41 1.75
CA SER A 226 -0.97 18.49 2.56
C SER A 226 -0.19 19.81 2.52
N VAL A 227 1.11 19.76 2.23
CA VAL A 227 1.97 20.94 2.13
C VAL A 227 2.37 21.24 0.69
N ARG A 228 2.45 20.21 -0.17
CA ARG A 228 2.83 20.30 -1.57
C ARG A 228 1.77 19.64 -2.46
N PRO A 229 0.59 20.27 -2.63
CA PRO A 229 -0.51 19.69 -3.40
C PRO A 229 -0.18 19.47 -4.89
N SER A 230 0.89 20.06 -5.40
CA SER A 230 1.39 19.83 -6.77
C SER A 230 1.96 18.43 -7.00
N GLY A 231 2.21 17.64 -5.95
CA GLY A 231 2.77 16.28 -6.06
C GLY A 231 4.27 16.22 -6.35
N LEU A 232 4.98 17.35 -6.45
CA LEU A 232 6.43 17.35 -6.71
C LEU A 232 7.25 16.69 -5.59
N MET A 233 6.71 16.67 -4.37
CA MET A 233 7.09 15.70 -3.33
C MET A 233 5.90 14.75 -3.17
N PRO A 234 5.98 13.52 -3.68
CA PRO A 234 4.90 12.55 -3.56
C PRO A 234 4.89 11.88 -2.19
N ASP A 235 3.77 11.28 -1.84
CA ASP A 235 3.67 10.35 -0.72
C ASP A 235 4.29 9.00 -1.12
N MET A 236 5.23 8.51 -0.30
CA MET A 236 5.94 7.25 -0.54
C MET A 236 5.26 6.04 0.13
N GLY A 237 4.11 6.23 0.77
CA GLY A 237 3.37 5.20 1.49
C GLY A 237 4.15 4.69 2.70
N LEU A 238 4.83 5.59 3.42
CA LEU A 238 5.65 5.25 4.58
C LEU A 238 4.77 4.98 5.81
N THR A 239 5.18 4.02 6.63
CA THR A 239 4.66 3.93 8.00
C THR A 239 5.27 5.03 8.86
N ARG A 240 4.66 5.32 10.03
CA ARG A 240 5.21 6.31 10.97
C ARG A 240 6.64 5.99 11.41
N SER A 241 6.94 4.72 11.70
CA SER A 241 8.29 4.29 12.10
C SER A 241 9.29 4.49 10.97
N GLU A 242 8.93 4.14 9.72
CA GLU A 242 9.82 4.34 8.57
C GLU A 242 10.09 5.83 8.30
N ALA A 243 9.05 6.66 8.39
CA ALA A 243 9.17 8.11 8.22
C ALA A 243 10.04 8.74 9.32
N GLU A 244 9.92 8.27 10.56
CA GLU A 244 10.71 8.72 11.70
C GLU A 244 12.18 8.32 11.56
N ASP A 245 12.47 7.05 11.22
CA ASP A 245 13.83 6.56 10.98
C ASP A 245 14.51 7.37 9.85
N ILE A 246 13.83 7.59 8.72
CA ILE A 246 14.33 8.42 7.63
C ILE A 246 14.58 9.86 8.12
N ALA A 247 13.67 10.43 8.92
CA ALA A 247 13.83 11.78 9.46
C ALA A 247 15.04 11.87 10.40
N VAL A 248 15.25 10.88 11.27
CA VAL A 248 16.42 10.75 12.14
C VAL A 248 17.70 10.69 11.30
N TYR A 249 17.75 9.84 10.28
CA TYR A 249 18.92 9.73 9.40
C TYR A 249 19.22 11.04 8.68
N LEU A 250 18.22 11.70 8.09
CA LEU A 250 18.39 12.97 7.39
C LEU A 250 18.75 14.14 8.32
N LEU A 251 18.42 14.04 9.60
CA LEU A 251 18.71 15.05 10.63
C LEU A 251 19.88 14.67 11.54
N ARG A 252 20.64 13.60 11.25
CA ARG A 252 21.79 13.16 12.06
C ARG A 252 22.83 14.24 12.36
N GLY A 253 22.90 15.31 11.56
CA GLY A 253 23.68 16.51 11.88
C GLY A 253 23.22 17.28 13.14
N GLN A 254 22.09 16.91 13.75
CA GLN A 254 21.56 17.43 15.01
C GLN A 254 21.99 16.63 16.23
N LEU A 255 22.74 15.54 16.07
CA LEU A 255 23.19 14.71 17.17
C LEU A 255 23.88 15.56 18.24
N ALA A 256 23.37 15.48 19.45
CA ALA A 256 23.90 16.17 20.62
C ALA A 256 25.32 15.65 20.91
N GLN A 257 26.20 16.54 21.35
CA GLN A 257 27.57 16.20 21.71
C GLN A 257 27.64 15.38 23.01
N GLU A 258 26.60 15.43 23.84
CA GLU A 258 26.49 14.66 25.09
C GLU A 258 25.27 13.73 25.03
N PRO A 259 25.38 12.47 25.51
CA PRO A 259 24.25 11.56 25.62
C PRO A 259 23.12 12.14 26.46
N VAL A 260 21.87 11.89 26.06
CA VAL A 260 20.67 12.39 26.76
C VAL A 260 19.88 11.25 27.40
N PRO A 261 19.32 11.46 28.62
CA PRO A 261 18.41 10.49 29.22
C PRO A 261 17.20 10.24 28.30
N SER A 262 17.00 8.99 27.91
CA SER A 262 15.97 8.51 27.00
C SER A 262 15.17 7.38 27.65
N PRO A 263 13.85 7.24 27.42
CA PRO A 263 13.04 6.21 28.08
C PRO A 263 13.47 4.76 27.77
N GLY A 264 13.33 3.85 28.73
CA GLY A 264 13.71 2.42 28.61
C GLY A 264 15.18 2.14 28.93
N LEU A 265 15.62 0.89 28.75
CA LEU A 265 16.99 0.43 29.02
C LEU A 265 17.74 0.13 27.72
N ALA A 266 19.06 0.37 27.70
CA ALA A 266 19.96 -0.14 26.67
C ALA A 266 20.06 -1.65 26.79
N VAL A 267 20.09 -2.36 25.66
CA VAL A 267 20.19 -3.83 25.65
C VAL A 267 21.26 -4.31 24.70
N ASP A 268 22.20 -5.10 25.21
CA ASP A 268 23.07 -5.92 24.37
C ASP A 268 22.43 -7.30 24.18
N VAL A 269 22.33 -7.74 22.92
CA VAL A 269 21.94 -9.09 22.55
C VAL A 269 23.19 -9.90 22.26
N LEU A 270 23.34 -10.99 23.00
CA LEU A 270 24.50 -11.87 22.97
C LEU A 270 24.06 -13.22 22.38
N LYS A 271 24.90 -13.81 21.54
CA LYS A 271 24.66 -15.15 20.99
C LYS A 271 25.67 -16.13 21.53
N GLY A 272 25.20 -17.28 22.01
CA GLY A 272 26.08 -18.29 22.55
C GLY A 272 25.40 -19.26 23.50
N ASN A 273 26.11 -20.34 23.81
CA ASN A 273 25.64 -21.40 24.70
C ASN A 273 26.02 -21.04 26.15
N PHE A 274 25.24 -20.15 26.77
CA PHE A 274 25.48 -19.73 28.15
C PHE A 274 24.89 -20.75 29.12
N SER A 275 25.68 -21.12 30.14
CA SER A 275 25.20 -21.97 31.24
C SER A 275 25.50 -21.38 32.62
N LYS A 276 26.24 -20.27 32.64
CA LYS A 276 26.57 -19.46 33.82
C LYS A 276 26.48 -17.99 33.44
N LEU A 277 25.99 -17.18 34.37
CA LEU A 277 25.82 -15.74 34.14
C LEU A 277 27.15 -14.97 34.08
N ASP A 278 28.21 -15.49 34.71
CA ASP A 278 29.57 -14.92 34.63
C ASP A 278 30.13 -14.95 33.19
N ASP A 279 29.57 -15.81 32.33
CA ASP A 279 29.96 -15.91 30.92
C ASP A 279 29.44 -14.73 30.08
N LEU A 280 28.53 -13.90 30.60
CA LEU A 280 27.93 -12.79 29.84
C LEU A 280 28.73 -11.48 29.92
N SER A 281 29.56 -11.29 30.93
CA SER A 281 30.23 -10.01 31.20
C SER A 281 31.31 -9.64 30.18
N ASP A 282 32.01 -10.64 29.64
CA ASP A 282 33.14 -10.44 28.72
C ASP A 282 32.80 -10.73 27.24
N VAL A 283 31.52 -10.91 26.93
CA VAL A 283 31.06 -11.23 25.57
C VAL A 283 30.71 -9.96 24.81
N THR A 284 31.21 -9.86 23.58
CA THR A 284 30.85 -8.80 22.63
C THR A 284 29.42 -9.02 22.15
N ALA A 285 28.62 -7.96 22.12
CA ALA A 285 27.24 -8.00 21.63
C ALA A 285 27.21 -8.42 20.15
N GLU A 286 26.30 -9.33 19.78
CA GLU A 286 25.96 -9.58 18.37
C GLU A 286 25.18 -8.39 17.81
N SER A 287 24.34 -7.78 18.65
CA SER A 287 23.65 -6.53 18.32
C SER A 287 23.29 -5.74 19.58
N GLN A 288 23.01 -4.45 19.42
CA GLN A 288 22.57 -3.56 20.49
C GLN A 288 21.19 -2.98 20.17
N GLY A 289 20.42 -2.67 21.21
CA GLY A 289 19.05 -2.16 21.10
C GLY A 289 18.55 -1.50 22.38
N TRP A 290 17.23 -1.37 22.50
CA TRP A 290 16.57 -0.77 23.65
C TRP A 290 15.31 -1.54 24.00
N ALA A 291 14.95 -1.52 25.27
CA ALA A 291 13.73 -2.13 25.74
C ALA A 291 13.00 -1.20 26.70
N SER A 292 11.69 -1.00 26.46
CA SER A 292 10.82 -0.25 27.36
C SER A 292 10.58 -0.96 28.69
N LYS A 293 10.94 -2.24 28.78
CA LYS A 293 10.84 -3.08 29.99
C LYS A 293 11.84 -4.22 29.93
N VAL A 294 12.10 -4.83 31.09
CA VAL A 294 12.93 -6.03 31.21
C VAL A 294 12.10 -7.26 30.82
N ALA A 295 12.16 -7.61 29.54
CA ALA A 295 11.50 -8.78 28.94
C ALA A 295 12.21 -9.18 27.65
N ILE A 296 12.05 -10.43 27.19
CA ILE A 296 12.66 -10.92 25.94
C ILE A 296 12.02 -10.23 24.71
N GLY A 297 10.69 -10.28 24.58
CA GLY A 297 9.97 -9.65 23.47
C GLY A 297 10.52 -10.04 22.09
N ASP A 298 10.68 -9.06 21.21
CA ASP A 298 11.27 -9.22 19.87
C ASP A 298 12.81 -9.09 19.86
N LEU A 299 13.46 -8.99 21.03
CA LEU A 299 14.91 -8.81 21.13
C LEU A 299 15.67 -10.08 20.74
N ALA A 300 15.10 -11.25 21.03
CA ALA A 300 15.66 -12.55 20.71
C ALA A 300 14.55 -13.60 20.62
N SER A 301 14.80 -14.69 19.89
CA SER A 301 13.88 -15.83 19.78
C SER A 301 14.65 -17.13 19.67
N GLY A 302 14.06 -18.23 20.14
CA GLY A 302 14.70 -19.54 20.17
C GLY A 302 15.62 -19.72 21.37
N ASP A 303 16.66 -20.54 21.20
CA ASP A 303 17.58 -20.96 22.26
C ASP A 303 18.99 -20.37 22.03
N HIS A 304 19.86 -20.42 23.05
CA HIS A 304 21.28 -20.05 22.98
C HIS A 304 21.55 -18.55 22.77
N PHE A 305 20.95 -17.72 23.62
CA PHE A 305 21.17 -16.27 23.61
C PHE A 305 21.28 -15.70 25.03
N GLY A 306 21.79 -14.48 25.12
CA GLY A 306 21.88 -13.68 26.34
C GLY A 306 21.43 -12.25 26.11
N LEU A 307 20.95 -11.60 27.17
CA LEU A 307 20.54 -10.19 27.16
C LEU A 307 21.21 -9.47 28.33
N ARG A 308 21.76 -8.27 28.07
CA ARG A 308 22.24 -7.35 29.12
C ARG A 308 21.49 -6.04 29.02
N PHE A 309 20.61 -5.77 29.98
CA PHE A 309 19.90 -4.51 30.12
C PHE A 309 20.71 -3.55 31.01
N GLN A 310 20.85 -2.29 30.61
CA GLN A 310 21.57 -1.27 31.37
C GLN A 310 20.87 0.10 31.29
N GLY A 311 20.87 0.83 32.40
CA GLY A 311 20.34 2.19 32.45
C GLY A 311 20.12 2.70 33.87
N SER A 312 19.08 3.51 34.02
CA SER A 312 18.65 4.16 35.24
C SER A 312 17.20 3.80 35.57
N LEU A 313 16.94 3.52 36.85
CA LEU A 313 15.63 3.28 37.46
C LEU A 313 15.27 4.48 38.36
N GLU A 314 14.12 5.09 38.11
CA GLU A 314 13.59 6.19 38.92
C GLU A 314 12.73 5.65 40.07
N ILE A 315 13.14 5.92 41.30
CA ILE A 315 12.42 5.54 42.52
C ILE A 315 11.54 6.72 42.98
N PRO A 316 10.20 6.60 42.96
CA PRO A 316 9.30 7.73 43.18
C PRO A 316 9.22 8.20 44.64
N ALA A 317 9.62 7.36 45.60
CA ALA A 317 9.65 7.71 47.02
C ALA A 317 10.71 6.88 47.75
N ALA A 318 11.45 7.53 48.65
CA ALA A 318 12.40 6.84 49.50
C ALA A 318 11.70 5.84 50.44
N GLY A 319 12.26 4.65 50.60
CA GLY A 319 11.73 3.63 51.50
C GLY A 319 12.15 2.21 51.12
N GLU A 320 11.45 1.22 51.67
CA GLU A 320 11.70 -0.20 51.38
C GLU A 320 10.95 -0.61 50.11
N TRP A 321 11.70 -1.07 49.11
CA TRP A 321 11.21 -1.55 47.82
C TRP A 321 11.50 -3.03 47.66
N THR A 322 10.52 -3.82 47.24
CA THR A 322 10.68 -5.24 46.91
C THR A 322 10.68 -5.41 45.40
N PHE A 323 11.70 -6.07 44.86
CA PHE A 323 11.77 -6.46 43.45
C PHE A 323 11.45 -7.94 43.30
N HIS A 324 10.77 -8.32 42.22
CA HIS A 324 10.52 -9.70 41.83
C HIS A 324 11.07 -9.93 40.41
N LEU A 325 11.99 -10.88 40.27
CA LEU A 325 12.61 -11.25 39.00
C LEU A 325 12.27 -12.70 38.66
N ARG A 326 11.55 -12.88 37.56
CA ARG A 326 11.15 -14.17 37.02
C ARG A 326 11.91 -14.48 35.74
N SER A 327 12.56 -15.64 35.67
CA SER A 327 13.23 -16.11 34.46
C SER A 327 13.11 -17.63 34.27
N ASP A 328 12.98 -18.07 33.01
CA ASP A 328 13.41 -19.40 32.55
C ASP A 328 14.93 -19.31 32.31
N ASP A 329 15.71 -20.25 32.81
CA ASP A 329 17.17 -20.15 32.97
C ASP A 329 17.64 -18.91 33.76
N GLY A 330 18.90 -18.49 33.56
CA GLY A 330 19.61 -17.62 34.49
C GLY A 330 19.28 -16.15 34.33
N SER A 331 19.09 -15.45 35.46
CA SER A 331 19.02 -13.98 35.50
C SER A 331 19.63 -13.34 36.75
N LEU A 332 20.11 -12.10 36.62
CA LEU A 332 20.67 -11.29 37.70
C LEU A 332 20.11 -9.87 37.63
N LEU A 333 19.84 -9.25 38.77
CA LEU A 333 19.48 -7.83 38.88
C LEU A 333 20.46 -7.12 39.80
N TRP A 334 21.02 -6.01 39.32
CA TRP A 334 21.80 -5.07 40.12
C TRP A 334 21.12 -3.72 40.19
N ILE A 335 21.23 -3.09 41.36
CA ILE A 335 20.86 -1.68 41.57
C ILE A 335 22.03 -0.99 42.25
N ASP A 336 22.51 0.13 41.68
CA ASP A 336 23.72 0.86 42.10
C ASP A 336 24.95 -0.04 42.28
N GLY A 337 25.16 -0.94 41.32
CA GLY A 337 26.27 -1.91 41.34
C GLY A 337 26.17 -2.98 42.44
N ARG A 338 25.10 -3.01 43.22
CA ARG A 338 24.85 -4.04 44.24
C ARG A 338 23.94 -5.12 43.66
N LEU A 339 24.35 -6.38 43.76
CA LEU A 339 23.54 -7.52 43.32
C LEU A 339 22.32 -7.68 44.23
N MET A 340 21.12 -7.46 43.67
CA MET A 340 19.84 -7.52 44.37
C MET A 340 19.22 -8.92 44.31
N LEU A 341 19.18 -9.52 43.12
CA LEU A 341 18.55 -10.81 42.86
C LEU A 341 19.41 -11.67 41.96
N SER A 342 19.33 -12.99 42.17
CA SER A 342 20.07 -13.97 41.37
C SER A 342 19.29 -15.26 41.18
N ASN A 343 18.82 -15.51 39.96
CA ASN A 343 18.34 -16.79 39.45
C ASN A 343 19.52 -17.47 38.75
N TRP A 344 20.17 -18.42 39.42
CA TRP A 344 21.46 -18.94 38.99
C TRP A 344 21.31 -20.32 38.31
N GLY A 345 21.94 -20.48 37.14
CA GLY A 345 22.01 -21.73 36.39
C GLY A 345 20.82 -21.98 35.47
N VAL A 346 20.80 -23.18 34.87
CA VAL A 346 19.77 -23.65 33.94
C VAL A 346 18.59 -24.23 34.73
N HIS A 347 17.39 -23.72 34.52
CA HIS A 347 16.18 -24.12 35.25
C HIS A 347 14.89 -23.67 34.55
N GLY A 348 13.79 -24.40 34.78
CA GLY A 348 12.45 -23.94 34.42
C GLY A 348 12.10 -22.55 35.01
N ALA A 349 11.08 -21.86 34.49
CA ALA A 349 10.71 -20.52 34.93
C ALA A 349 10.44 -20.35 36.45
N ILE A 350 11.36 -19.69 37.16
CA ILE A 350 11.34 -19.44 38.62
C ILE A 350 11.23 -17.93 38.89
N ASN A 351 10.53 -17.55 39.97
CA ASN A 351 10.45 -16.18 40.47
C ASN A 351 11.22 -16.03 41.79
N LYS A 352 12.10 -15.03 41.90
CA LYS A 352 12.78 -14.64 43.15
C LYS A 352 12.44 -13.22 43.53
N GLN A 353 12.48 -12.92 44.83
CA GLN A 353 12.20 -11.57 45.34
C GLN A 353 13.12 -11.19 46.50
N ALA A 354 13.36 -9.89 46.66
CA ALA A 354 14.19 -9.31 47.71
C ALA A 354 13.82 -7.85 47.93
N SER A 355 13.96 -7.39 49.17
CA SER A 355 13.59 -6.03 49.60
C SER A 355 14.82 -5.21 49.98
N PHE A 356 14.87 -3.95 49.56
CA PHE A 356 15.99 -3.04 49.78
C PHE A 356 15.49 -1.63 50.10
N VAL A 357 16.22 -0.92 50.95
CA VAL A 357 15.94 0.50 51.21
C VAL A 357 16.64 1.34 50.15
N LEU A 358 15.85 2.06 49.35
CA LEU A 358 16.32 2.95 48.28
C LEU A 358 15.95 4.40 48.59
N SER A 359 16.77 5.33 48.14
CA SER A 359 16.46 6.77 48.16
C SER A 359 15.44 7.12 47.08
N GLU A 360 14.79 8.28 47.21
CA GLU A 360 14.03 8.87 46.11
C GLU A 360 15.00 9.36 45.04
N GLY A 361 14.64 9.18 43.76
CA GLY A 361 15.42 9.64 42.61
C GLY A 361 16.00 8.51 41.77
N SER A 362 16.99 8.85 40.93
CA SER A 362 17.56 7.96 39.93
C SER A 362 18.62 7.02 40.53
N HIS A 363 18.51 5.72 40.21
CA HIS A 363 19.41 4.64 40.60
C HIS A 363 19.92 3.91 39.35
N GLN A 364 21.17 3.43 39.34
CA GLN A 364 21.64 2.60 38.22
C GLN A 364 20.99 1.23 38.28
N ILE A 365 20.57 0.68 37.14
CA ILE A 365 19.99 -0.67 37.03
C ILE A 365 20.70 -1.47 35.94
N GLU A 366 21.04 -2.71 36.26
CA GLU A 366 21.53 -3.70 35.30
C GLU A 366 20.75 -5.00 35.46
N VAL A 367 20.37 -5.64 34.35
CA VAL A 367 19.77 -6.98 34.35
C VAL A 367 20.46 -7.85 33.32
N HIS A 368 20.99 -8.99 33.75
CA HIS A 368 21.55 -9.98 32.84
C HIS A 368 20.63 -11.19 32.77
N PHE A 369 20.50 -11.77 31.58
CA PHE A 369 19.67 -12.95 31.32
C PHE A 369 20.34 -13.86 30.29
N PHE A 370 20.15 -15.17 30.39
CA PHE A 370 20.46 -16.10 29.31
C PHE A 370 19.42 -17.20 29.19
N GLU A 371 19.28 -17.72 27.97
CA GLU A 371 18.45 -18.89 27.62
C GLU A 371 19.33 -19.95 26.95
N LEU A 372 19.37 -21.16 27.50
CA LEU A 372 20.07 -22.29 26.91
C LEU A 372 19.14 -23.18 26.08
N GLY A 373 17.90 -23.40 26.53
CA GLY A 373 16.84 -23.97 25.72
C GLY A 373 15.67 -24.56 26.50
N GLY A 374 14.51 -24.63 25.85
CA GLY A 374 13.28 -25.12 26.45
C GLY A 374 12.16 -24.08 26.37
N GLY A 375 11.56 -23.76 27.52
CA GLY A 375 10.69 -22.58 27.63
C GLY A 375 11.56 -21.33 27.77
N VAL A 376 10.99 -20.14 27.54
CA VAL A 376 11.71 -18.88 27.72
C VAL A 376 10.80 -17.86 28.39
N GLU A 377 11.25 -17.26 29.49
CA GLU A 377 10.51 -16.23 30.23
C GLU A 377 11.49 -15.26 30.89
N LEU A 378 11.18 -13.96 30.89
CA LEU A 378 11.88 -12.93 31.65
C LEU A 378 10.89 -11.82 32.03
N ARG A 379 10.81 -11.47 33.31
CA ARG A 379 9.96 -10.39 33.83
C ARG A 379 10.53 -9.79 35.10
N LEU A 380 10.50 -8.46 35.19
CA LEU A 380 10.83 -7.69 36.40
C LEU A 380 9.62 -6.91 36.92
N GLU A 381 9.30 -7.10 38.19
CA GLU A 381 8.23 -6.41 38.92
C GLU A 381 8.78 -5.73 40.18
N TRP A 382 8.08 -4.72 40.67
CA TRP A 382 8.42 -4.00 41.91
C TRP A 382 7.18 -3.74 42.78
N GLU A 383 7.37 -3.51 44.07
CA GLU A 383 6.38 -2.96 44.99
C GLU A 383 7.09 -2.10 46.04
N GLY A 384 6.44 -1.04 46.54
CA GLY A 384 7.08 -0.08 47.42
C GLY A 384 6.12 0.96 48.02
N PRO A 385 6.64 2.01 48.68
CA PRO A 385 5.83 3.04 49.30
C PRO A 385 4.92 3.73 48.27
N GLY A 386 3.60 3.51 48.41
CA GLY A 386 2.61 4.09 47.50
C GLY A 386 2.45 3.38 46.15
N VAL A 387 3.16 2.27 45.90
CA VAL A 387 3.10 1.48 44.66
C VAL A 387 2.79 0.02 45.00
N SER A 388 1.64 -0.47 44.54
CA SER A 388 1.29 -1.90 44.62
C SER A 388 2.09 -2.72 43.60
N ARG A 389 2.30 -4.01 43.86
CA ARG A 389 3.04 -4.90 42.96
C ARG A 389 2.59 -4.78 41.50
N GLU A 390 3.52 -4.39 40.65
CA GLU A 390 3.33 -4.24 39.21
C GLU A 390 4.64 -4.50 38.46
N GLU A 391 4.57 -4.74 37.15
CA GLU A 391 5.76 -4.70 36.29
C GLU A 391 6.39 -3.32 36.34
N VAL A 392 7.73 -3.25 36.38
CA VAL A 392 8.44 -1.95 36.40
C VAL A 392 8.02 -1.15 35.17
N PRO A 393 7.36 0.01 35.34
CA PRO A 393 6.79 0.74 34.22
C PRO A 393 7.90 1.38 33.38
N ALA A 394 7.70 1.49 32.07
CA ALA A 394 8.65 2.11 31.15
C ALA A 394 9.00 3.55 31.55
N SER A 395 8.06 4.27 32.19
CA SER A 395 8.27 5.62 32.70
C SER A 395 9.26 5.70 33.86
N ALA A 396 9.54 4.59 34.54
CA ALA A 396 10.55 4.51 35.59
C ALA A 396 11.94 4.11 35.05
N LEU A 397 12.07 3.79 33.76
CA LEU A 397 13.32 3.33 33.16
C LEU A 397 13.86 4.38 32.18
N SER A 398 15.16 4.63 32.22
CA SER A 398 15.85 5.46 31.24
C SER A 398 17.27 4.97 30.94
N HIS A 399 17.85 5.36 29.81
CA HIS A 399 19.22 5.08 29.42
C HIS A 399 19.86 6.34 28.84
N LEU A 400 21.19 6.37 28.79
CA LEU A 400 21.90 7.42 28.06
C LEU A 400 21.90 7.07 26.57
N GLY A 401 21.10 7.80 25.80
CA GLY A 401 20.93 7.61 24.36
C GLY A 401 21.48 8.78 23.55
N PHE A 402 21.43 8.64 22.23
CA PHE A 402 21.69 9.76 21.31
C PHE A 402 20.46 10.66 21.26
N GLY A 403 20.67 11.98 21.21
CA GLY A 403 19.57 12.94 21.10
C GLY A 403 19.76 13.86 19.91
N LEU A 404 18.74 14.03 19.08
CA LEU A 404 18.74 15.06 18.03
C LEU A 404 18.22 16.37 18.64
N ARG A 405 19.09 17.37 18.74
CA ARG A 405 18.71 18.70 19.23
C ARG A 405 18.14 19.55 18.09
N PRO A 406 16.88 19.99 18.19
CA PRO A 406 16.27 20.82 17.16
C PRO A 406 16.97 22.20 17.06
N PRO A 407 16.89 22.87 15.90
CA PRO A 407 17.36 24.24 15.79
C PRO A 407 16.52 25.16 16.69
N MET A 408 17.19 26.13 17.33
CA MET A 408 16.54 27.07 18.23
C MET A 408 15.43 27.87 17.52
N ALA A 409 14.26 27.89 18.13
CA ALA A 409 13.21 28.85 17.79
C ALA A 409 13.55 30.24 18.34
N GLU A 410 13.28 31.29 17.56
CA GLU A 410 13.37 32.67 18.05
C GLU A 410 12.13 33.04 18.87
N ALA A 411 12.31 33.93 19.84
CA ALA A 411 11.19 34.51 20.59
C ALA A 411 10.28 35.35 19.67
N ALA A 412 8.97 35.22 19.84
CA ALA A 412 8.00 35.97 19.06
C ALA A 412 8.07 37.49 19.35
N ASP A 413 8.19 38.29 18.30
CA ASP A 413 8.16 39.76 18.33
C ASP A 413 6.90 40.23 17.58
N PRO A 414 5.83 40.66 18.28
CA PRO A 414 4.56 41.04 17.66
C PRO A 414 4.68 42.15 16.62
N GLU A 415 5.58 43.12 16.82
CA GLU A 415 5.74 44.21 15.87
C GLU A 415 6.45 43.75 14.60
N ARG A 416 7.45 42.88 14.74
CA ARG A 416 8.13 42.27 13.59
C ARG A 416 7.18 41.39 12.78
N ILE A 417 6.35 40.59 13.45
CA ILE A 417 5.32 39.76 12.82
C ILE A 417 4.37 40.64 11.99
N ALA A 418 3.87 41.74 12.55
CA ALA A 418 2.98 42.65 11.85
C ALA A 418 3.65 43.33 10.64
N ARG A 419 4.92 43.72 10.74
CA ARG A 419 5.70 44.25 9.60
C ARG A 419 5.93 43.18 8.53
N GLY A 420 6.20 41.95 8.94
CA GLY A 420 6.37 40.80 8.06
C GLY A 420 5.13 40.48 7.23
N GLY A 421 3.94 40.48 7.83
CA GLY A 421 2.68 40.28 7.11
C GLY A 421 2.45 41.34 6.03
N LYS A 422 2.75 42.62 6.33
CA LYS A 422 2.71 43.70 5.33
C LYS A 422 3.70 43.46 4.19
N ARG A 423 4.92 42.99 4.50
CA ARG A 423 5.93 42.66 3.48
C ARG A 423 5.52 41.50 2.59
N PHE A 424 4.90 40.47 3.17
CA PHE A 424 4.42 39.30 2.43
C PHE A 424 3.50 39.71 1.29
N VAL A 425 2.56 40.63 1.57
CA VAL A 425 1.66 41.20 0.56
C VAL A 425 2.43 42.12 -0.39
N SER A 426 3.21 43.08 0.12
CA SER A 426 3.86 44.09 -0.74
C SER A 426 4.89 43.53 -1.72
N LEU A 427 5.52 42.41 -1.36
CA LEU A 427 6.48 41.71 -2.22
C LEU A 427 5.79 40.73 -3.18
N GLY A 428 4.48 40.51 -3.04
CA GLY A 428 3.70 39.63 -3.91
C GLY A 428 3.85 38.14 -3.59
N CYS A 429 4.28 37.76 -2.38
CA CYS A 429 4.44 36.35 -2.00
C CYS A 429 3.12 35.57 -2.10
N GLY A 430 2.00 36.24 -1.82
CA GLY A 430 0.66 35.67 -1.90
C GLY A 430 0.23 35.26 -3.33
N ALA A 431 0.92 35.74 -4.38
CA ALA A 431 0.57 35.35 -5.76
C ALA A 431 0.78 33.86 -6.01
N CYS A 432 1.62 33.21 -5.20
CA CYS A 432 1.88 31.78 -5.30
C CYS A 432 1.48 31.02 -4.01
N HIS A 433 1.72 31.62 -2.85
CA HIS A 433 1.56 30.96 -1.56
C HIS A 433 0.26 31.35 -0.84
N THR A 434 -0.43 30.38 -0.26
CA THR A 434 -1.48 30.60 0.74
C THR A 434 -0.89 30.60 2.15
N THR A 435 -1.47 31.41 3.03
CA THR A 435 -1.11 31.48 4.46
C THR A 435 -2.25 31.06 5.38
N GLY A 436 -3.45 30.83 4.84
CA GLY A 436 -4.65 30.57 5.64
C GLY A 436 -5.11 31.77 6.48
N THR A 437 -4.63 32.97 6.14
CA THR A 437 -4.96 34.23 6.83
C THR A 437 -5.78 35.15 5.93
N GLU A 438 -6.28 36.26 6.48
CA GLU A 438 -6.96 37.31 5.70
C GLU A 438 -6.07 37.94 4.60
N LEU A 439 -4.74 37.79 4.68
CA LEU A 439 -3.80 38.31 3.68
C LEU A 439 -3.94 37.62 2.32
N ASP A 440 -4.47 36.39 2.29
CA ASP A 440 -4.68 35.63 1.06
C ASP A 440 -5.74 36.27 0.14
N GLN A 441 -6.56 37.18 0.68
CA GLN A 441 -7.62 37.88 -0.05
C GLN A 441 -7.19 39.29 -0.52
N SER A 442 -5.92 39.64 -0.40
CA SER A 442 -5.44 40.97 -0.77
C SER A 442 -5.59 41.25 -2.28
N PRO A 443 -6.10 42.43 -2.69
CA PRO A 443 -6.20 42.79 -4.12
C PRO A 443 -4.84 43.03 -4.79
N LEU A 444 -3.74 43.05 -4.01
CA LEU A 444 -2.37 43.16 -4.50
C LEU A 444 -1.76 41.80 -4.85
N VAL A 445 -2.56 40.74 -4.78
CA VAL A 445 -2.17 39.34 -4.99
C VAL A 445 -3.07 38.77 -6.09
N GLY A 446 -2.47 38.31 -7.20
CA GLY A 446 -3.18 37.61 -8.27
C GLY A 446 -2.82 38.05 -9.70
N PRO A 447 -3.49 37.45 -10.71
CA PRO A 447 -3.30 37.81 -12.12
C PRO A 447 -3.65 39.27 -12.40
N GLY A 448 -2.88 39.94 -13.26
CA GLY A 448 -3.09 41.35 -13.62
C GLY A 448 -2.23 42.35 -12.84
N VAL A 449 -1.45 41.87 -11.85
CA VAL A 449 -0.37 42.66 -11.23
C VAL A 449 0.81 42.86 -12.20
N GLY A 450 1.05 41.88 -13.07
CA GLY A 450 1.99 41.97 -14.18
C GLY A 450 1.31 42.36 -15.50
N PRO A 451 2.07 42.86 -16.49
CA PRO A 451 1.53 43.14 -17.82
C PRO A 451 0.98 41.85 -18.48
N PRO A 452 -0.06 41.92 -19.34
CA PRO A 452 -0.58 40.74 -20.02
C PRO A 452 0.51 39.99 -20.79
N LEU A 453 0.48 38.66 -20.78
CA LEU A 453 1.55 37.84 -21.33
C LEU A 453 1.82 38.13 -22.82
N ALA A 454 0.77 38.37 -23.60
CA ALA A 454 0.86 38.74 -25.02
C ALA A 454 1.60 40.07 -25.28
N SER A 455 1.66 40.97 -24.30
CA SER A 455 2.39 42.24 -24.41
C SER A 455 3.91 42.09 -24.27
N LEU A 456 4.39 40.89 -23.90
CA LEU A 456 5.81 40.58 -23.73
C LEU A 456 6.47 40.03 -25.01
N ALA A 457 5.70 39.81 -26.08
CA ALA A 457 6.20 39.37 -27.38
C ALA A 457 6.94 40.50 -28.14
N GLY A 458 7.85 40.15 -29.05
CA GLY A 458 8.51 41.10 -29.94
C GLY A 458 9.64 41.92 -29.30
N SER A 459 9.89 43.14 -29.79
CA SER A 459 11.12 43.93 -29.50
C SER A 459 11.12 44.71 -28.18
N SER A 460 10.01 44.78 -27.45
CA SER A 460 9.86 45.53 -26.18
C SER A 460 10.26 44.71 -24.94
N ARG A 461 11.27 43.84 -25.06
CA ARG A 461 11.71 42.93 -24.00
C ARG A 461 12.49 43.67 -22.92
N SER A 462 12.09 43.50 -21.67
CA SER A 462 12.76 44.07 -20.50
C SER A 462 12.52 43.19 -19.26
N GLY A 463 13.17 43.51 -18.14
CA GLY A 463 12.94 42.80 -16.89
C GLY A 463 13.52 41.39 -16.89
N CYS A 464 12.68 40.41 -16.52
CA CYS A 464 13.06 39.00 -16.36
C CYS A 464 13.42 38.30 -17.67
N LEU A 465 13.07 38.85 -18.84
CA LEU A 465 13.41 38.28 -20.14
C LEU A 465 14.81 38.70 -20.65
N THR A 466 15.43 39.71 -20.02
CA THR A 466 16.74 40.24 -20.40
C THR A 466 17.75 40.20 -19.26
N GLY A 467 17.49 39.40 -18.21
CA GLY A 467 18.37 39.21 -17.05
C GLY A 467 18.41 40.38 -16.05
N GLY A 468 17.57 41.41 -16.21
CA GLY A 468 17.60 42.64 -15.43
C GLY A 468 16.23 43.05 -14.89
N ALA A 469 15.77 42.43 -13.80
CA ALA A 469 14.60 42.92 -13.08
C ALA A 469 14.97 44.14 -12.21
N ALA A 470 14.60 45.35 -12.66
CA ALA A 470 14.73 46.56 -11.85
C ALA A 470 13.67 46.64 -10.72
N ARG A 471 12.54 45.96 -10.90
CA ARG A 471 11.44 45.79 -9.93
C ARG A 471 10.84 44.39 -10.10
N GLY A 472 10.48 43.74 -8.99
CA GLY A 472 9.81 42.43 -8.98
C GLY A 472 10.72 41.22 -8.68
N PRO A 473 10.16 40.01 -8.67
CA PRO A 473 10.90 38.75 -8.44
C PRO A 473 12.04 38.54 -9.43
N ARG A 474 13.16 37.99 -8.95
CA ARG A 474 14.29 37.57 -9.80
C ARG A 474 14.34 36.06 -9.93
N TRP A 475 14.07 35.57 -11.14
CA TRP A 475 14.43 34.23 -11.58
C TRP A 475 15.87 34.24 -12.09
N SER A 476 16.64 33.19 -11.80
CA SER A 476 18.05 33.11 -12.23
C SER A 476 18.18 32.29 -13.52
N PHE A 477 17.37 32.61 -14.52
CA PHE A 477 17.35 31.83 -15.76
C PHE A 477 18.72 31.87 -16.46
N GLU A 478 19.11 30.75 -17.05
CA GLU A 478 20.28 30.66 -17.93
C GLU A 478 20.00 31.33 -19.28
N LEU A 479 21.04 31.57 -20.08
CA LEU A 479 20.91 32.26 -21.37
C LEU A 479 19.97 31.52 -22.34
N GLU A 480 20.00 30.20 -22.31
CA GLU A 480 19.17 29.32 -23.14
C GLU A 480 17.71 29.30 -22.67
N GLU A 481 17.47 29.29 -21.35
CA GLU A 481 16.13 29.40 -20.79
C GLU A 481 15.46 30.74 -21.16
N HIS A 482 16.23 31.84 -21.10
CA HIS A 482 15.75 33.13 -21.59
C HIS A 482 15.46 33.10 -23.10
N ALA A 483 16.22 32.35 -23.90
CA ALA A 483 15.96 32.21 -25.34
C ALA A 483 14.68 31.43 -25.60
N ALA A 484 14.52 30.26 -24.97
CA ALA A 484 13.34 29.41 -25.09
C ALA A 484 12.05 30.14 -24.65
N LEU A 485 12.10 30.88 -23.54
CA LEU A 485 10.96 31.71 -23.10
C LEU A 485 10.59 32.78 -24.13
N ARG A 486 11.59 33.47 -24.70
CA ARG A 486 11.35 34.53 -25.69
C ARG A 486 10.77 33.97 -27.00
N GLU A 487 11.29 32.84 -27.46
CA GLU A 487 10.79 32.12 -28.63
C GLU A 487 9.35 31.70 -28.43
N PHE A 488 9.05 31.05 -27.29
CA PHE A 488 7.68 30.66 -26.96
C PHE A 488 6.71 31.83 -26.87
N LEU A 489 7.14 32.97 -26.30
CA LEU A 489 6.30 34.16 -26.22
C LEU A 489 5.97 34.77 -27.58
N ASP A 490 6.89 34.68 -28.55
CA ASP A 490 6.63 35.15 -29.92
C ASP A 490 5.60 34.26 -30.64
N GLU A 491 5.51 32.98 -30.28
CA GLU A 491 4.56 31.99 -30.83
C GLU A 491 3.22 31.93 -30.09
N LEU A 492 3.07 32.67 -28.97
CA LEU A 492 1.91 32.58 -28.08
C LEU A 492 0.57 32.83 -28.81
N GLY A 493 0.58 33.67 -29.86
CA GLY A 493 -0.61 33.99 -30.65
C GLY A 493 -1.12 32.83 -31.53
N ASP A 494 -0.23 31.90 -31.89
CA ASP A 494 -0.52 30.76 -32.77
C ASP A 494 -0.80 29.46 -31.99
N LEU A 495 -0.80 29.54 -30.65
CA LEU A 495 -0.92 28.40 -29.77
C LEU A 495 -2.33 27.80 -29.80
N ALA A 496 -2.43 26.49 -30.05
CA ALA A 496 -3.69 25.77 -29.87
C ALA A 496 -4.18 25.84 -28.41
N PRO A 497 -5.51 25.96 -28.18
CA PRO A 497 -6.07 26.16 -26.84
C PRO A 497 -5.82 25.00 -25.88
N GLU A 498 -5.76 23.78 -26.39
CA GLU A 498 -5.49 22.57 -25.60
C GLU A 498 -4.38 21.74 -26.23
N LEU A 499 -3.65 21.00 -25.39
CA LEU A 499 -2.71 19.97 -25.83
C LEU A 499 -3.46 18.70 -26.24
N ALA A 500 -2.95 17.99 -27.25
CA ALA A 500 -3.42 16.63 -27.54
C ALA A 500 -3.24 15.73 -26.30
N LEU A 501 -4.10 14.72 -26.15
CA LEU A 501 -4.12 13.87 -24.94
C LEU A 501 -2.74 13.23 -24.65
N ALA A 502 -2.04 12.76 -25.69
CA ALA A 502 -0.69 12.20 -25.59
C ALA A 502 0.33 13.22 -25.08
N GLN A 503 0.34 14.44 -25.62
CA GLN A 503 1.22 15.53 -25.18
C GLN A 503 0.91 15.94 -23.73
N ARG A 504 -0.37 16.01 -23.38
CA ARG A 504 -0.81 16.34 -22.02
C ARG A 504 -0.33 15.28 -21.01
N LEU A 505 -0.41 14.00 -21.38
CA LEU A 505 0.09 12.88 -20.57
C LEU A 505 1.61 12.92 -20.44
N ALA A 506 2.33 13.12 -21.54
CA ALA A 506 3.79 13.21 -21.56
C ALA A 506 4.31 14.38 -20.70
N ARG A 507 3.65 15.54 -20.76
CA ARG A 507 3.96 16.71 -19.91
C ARG A 507 3.79 16.39 -18.43
N SER A 508 2.67 15.78 -18.05
CA SER A 508 2.44 15.40 -16.65
C SER A 508 3.42 14.34 -16.16
N MET A 509 3.72 13.32 -16.97
CA MET A 509 4.74 12.31 -16.63
C MET A 509 6.13 12.92 -16.45
N THR A 510 6.48 13.93 -17.24
CA THR A 510 7.75 14.65 -17.11
C THR A 510 7.77 15.50 -15.85
N ARG A 511 6.73 16.32 -15.63
CA ARG A 511 6.60 17.21 -14.47
C ARG A 511 6.67 16.46 -13.13
N LEU A 512 5.98 15.32 -13.05
CA LEU A 512 5.96 14.47 -11.85
C LEU A 512 7.21 13.58 -11.71
N GLY A 513 8.03 13.50 -12.77
CA GLY A 513 9.25 12.70 -12.78
C GLY A 513 9.03 11.22 -13.09
N CYS A 514 7.84 10.79 -13.50
CA CYS A 514 7.51 9.40 -13.82
C CYS A 514 8.49 8.79 -14.84
N VAL A 515 8.99 9.59 -15.80
CA VAL A 515 9.93 9.15 -16.84
C VAL A 515 11.33 8.79 -16.34
N HIS A 516 11.70 9.10 -15.09
CA HIS A 516 12.98 8.69 -14.49
C HIS A 516 12.94 7.25 -13.96
N CYS A 517 11.73 6.75 -13.67
CA CYS A 517 11.49 5.36 -13.26
C CYS A 517 10.96 4.52 -14.42
N HIS A 518 9.97 5.07 -15.13
CA HIS A 518 9.22 4.38 -16.17
C HIS A 518 9.68 4.81 -17.56
N ARG A 519 9.73 3.84 -18.47
CA ARG A 519 9.88 4.10 -19.90
C ARG A 519 8.52 4.14 -20.58
N ARG A 520 8.33 5.10 -21.49
CA ARG A 520 7.19 5.17 -22.41
C ARG A 520 7.63 5.84 -23.71
N THR A 521 7.13 5.33 -24.84
CA THR A 521 7.40 5.83 -26.20
C THR A 521 8.88 6.04 -26.48
N GLY A 522 9.72 5.13 -25.99
CA GLY A 522 11.18 5.17 -26.14
C GLY A 522 11.91 6.13 -25.20
N ARG A 523 11.20 6.91 -24.37
CA ARG A 523 11.78 7.88 -23.44
C ARG A 523 11.75 7.38 -21.99
N GLY A 524 12.83 7.60 -21.26
CA GLY A 524 12.91 7.39 -19.82
C GLY A 524 13.37 6.00 -19.38
N GLY A 525 13.07 5.67 -18.13
CA GLY A 525 13.56 4.49 -17.42
C GLY A 525 14.70 4.80 -16.46
N VAL A 526 14.94 3.88 -15.52
CA VAL A 526 15.97 4.01 -14.49
C VAL A 526 17.36 4.13 -15.12
N HIS A 527 18.11 5.15 -14.71
CA HIS A 527 19.47 5.38 -15.16
C HIS A 527 20.41 4.28 -14.63
N PRO A 528 21.42 3.80 -15.39
CA PRO A 528 22.33 2.75 -14.94
C PRO A 528 23.00 3.01 -13.58
N TRP A 529 23.32 4.27 -13.25
CA TRP A 529 23.92 4.63 -11.96
C TRP A 529 22.98 4.47 -10.76
N ASP A 530 21.69 4.69 -10.95
CA ASP A 530 20.71 4.57 -9.86
C ASP A 530 20.20 3.14 -9.73
N ARG A 531 20.52 2.29 -10.71
CA ARG A 531 19.89 0.98 -10.91
C ARG A 531 20.08 0.09 -9.70
N ASP A 532 21.24 0.08 -9.05
CA ASP A 532 21.52 -0.86 -7.95
C ASP A 532 20.69 -0.57 -6.69
N TYR A 533 20.28 0.68 -6.47
CA TYR A 533 19.39 1.04 -5.37
C TYR A 533 17.95 0.50 -5.52
N PHE A 534 17.56 0.06 -6.72
CA PHE A 534 16.28 -0.63 -6.95
C PHE A 534 16.45 -2.12 -6.64
N GLN A 535 16.14 -2.49 -5.40
CA GLN A 535 16.32 -3.85 -4.89
C GLN A 535 15.03 -4.67 -4.86
N ALA A 536 15.19 -5.99 -4.80
CA ALA A 536 14.13 -6.92 -4.45
C ALA A 536 14.36 -7.44 -3.02
N ARG A 537 13.29 -7.72 -2.29
CA ARG A 537 13.33 -8.38 -0.98
C ARG A 537 13.91 -9.79 -1.11
N GLU A 538 14.50 -10.28 -0.03
CA GLU A 538 15.06 -11.63 0.03
C GLU A 538 14.06 -12.71 -0.46
N GLY A 539 14.57 -13.68 -1.22
CA GLY A 539 13.77 -14.77 -1.79
C GLY A 539 13.10 -14.47 -3.15
N ALA A 540 13.32 -13.28 -3.72
CA ALA A 540 12.85 -12.93 -5.07
C ALA A 540 14.03 -12.65 -6.02
N ASP A 541 14.38 -13.64 -6.85
CA ASP A 541 15.31 -13.46 -7.97
C ASP A 541 14.57 -13.49 -9.30
N LEU A 542 13.98 -12.35 -9.64
CA LEU A 542 13.29 -12.12 -10.92
C LEU A 542 14.15 -11.28 -11.90
N GLY A 543 15.42 -11.05 -11.54
CA GLY A 543 16.31 -10.14 -12.26
C GLY A 543 15.80 -8.70 -12.24
N ASP A 544 16.24 -7.91 -13.21
CA ASP A 544 15.83 -6.50 -13.37
C ASP A 544 14.31 -6.32 -13.44
N GLU A 545 13.59 -7.21 -14.12
CA GLU A 545 12.13 -7.13 -14.26
C GLU A 545 11.41 -7.25 -12.91
N GLY A 546 12.07 -7.87 -11.93
CA GLY A 546 11.60 -8.01 -10.56
C GLY A 546 11.80 -6.78 -9.68
N ARG A 547 12.84 -5.98 -9.96
CA ARG A 547 13.29 -4.89 -9.09
C ARG A 547 13.10 -3.50 -9.70
N LEU A 548 13.04 -3.40 -11.03
CA LEU A 548 12.85 -2.14 -11.74
C LEU A 548 11.36 -1.83 -12.00
N PRO A 549 10.96 -0.54 -11.96
CA PRO A 549 9.62 -0.13 -12.35
C PRO A 549 9.27 -0.57 -13.79
N PRO A 550 8.02 -0.97 -14.06
CA PRO A 550 7.63 -1.49 -15.36
C PRO A 550 7.64 -0.41 -16.45
N ARG A 551 7.80 -0.84 -17.70
CA ARG A 551 7.48 0.02 -18.86
C ARG A 551 5.99 0.33 -18.89
N LEU A 552 5.64 1.52 -19.36
CA LEU A 552 4.26 1.99 -19.48
C LEU A 552 3.74 1.98 -20.91
N ASP A 553 4.51 1.44 -21.86
CA ASP A 553 4.05 1.19 -23.23
C ASP A 553 2.92 0.15 -23.24
N GLY A 554 1.79 0.48 -23.86
CA GLY A 554 0.65 -0.44 -23.97
C GLY A 554 -0.03 -0.77 -22.63
N VAL A 555 0.24 -0.01 -21.57
CA VAL A 555 -0.27 -0.30 -20.22
C VAL A 555 -1.80 -0.22 -20.16
N GLY A 556 -2.41 0.70 -20.92
CA GLY A 556 -3.86 0.79 -21.04
C GLY A 556 -4.51 -0.42 -21.72
N GLY A 557 -3.85 -1.05 -22.68
CA GLY A 557 -4.30 -2.29 -23.31
C GLY A 557 -4.05 -3.54 -22.43
N LYS A 558 -3.16 -3.42 -21.44
CA LYS A 558 -2.81 -4.49 -20.48
C LYS A 558 -3.72 -4.52 -19.26
N LEU A 559 -3.93 -3.37 -18.63
CA LEU A 559 -4.61 -3.25 -17.34
C LEU A 559 -6.07 -2.79 -17.52
N LYS A 560 -6.96 -3.30 -16.66
CA LYS A 560 -8.32 -2.76 -16.51
C LYS A 560 -8.26 -1.34 -15.95
N LEU A 561 -9.23 -0.49 -16.31
CA LEU A 561 -9.24 0.91 -15.91
C LEU A 561 -9.25 1.06 -14.38
N GLU A 562 -10.05 0.24 -13.69
CA GLU A 562 -10.17 0.25 -12.23
C GLU A 562 -8.85 -0.10 -11.54
N ALA A 563 -8.07 -0.99 -12.15
CA ALA A 563 -6.75 -1.38 -11.66
C ALA A 563 -5.67 -0.32 -11.94
N LEU A 564 -5.74 0.37 -13.08
CA LEU A 564 -4.90 1.54 -13.34
C LEU A 564 -5.18 2.65 -12.32
N GLN A 565 -6.46 2.95 -12.09
CA GLN A 565 -6.87 3.92 -11.07
C GLN A 565 -6.37 3.51 -9.68
N GLY A 566 -6.49 2.22 -9.31
CA GLY A 566 -6.00 1.71 -8.02
C GLY A 566 -4.50 1.91 -7.80
N VAL A 567 -3.69 1.64 -8.82
CA VAL A 567 -2.24 1.86 -8.76
C VAL A 567 -1.91 3.35 -8.67
N MET A 568 -2.62 4.20 -9.40
CA MET A 568 -2.31 5.62 -9.53
C MET A 568 -2.84 6.50 -8.38
N THR A 569 -3.97 6.13 -7.77
CA THR A 569 -4.63 6.97 -6.75
C THR A 569 -4.75 6.33 -5.37
N ARG A 570 -4.60 5.00 -5.26
CA ARG A 570 -4.79 4.27 -3.99
C ARG A 570 -3.55 3.48 -3.56
N GLY A 571 -2.43 3.60 -4.27
CA GLY A 571 -1.20 2.89 -3.94
C GLY A 571 -1.29 1.36 -4.03
N GLU A 572 -2.22 0.82 -4.81
CA GLU A 572 -2.37 -0.64 -4.94
C GLU A 572 -1.14 -1.26 -5.63
N GLY A 573 -0.49 -2.21 -4.96
CA GLY A 573 0.69 -2.92 -5.45
C GLY A 573 0.48 -4.42 -5.53
N VAL A 574 1.09 -5.08 -6.52
CA VAL A 574 1.05 -6.55 -6.69
C VAL A 574 2.42 -7.21 -6.73
N ARG A 575 3.47 -6.42 -6.49
CA ARG A 575 4.87 -6.88 -6.49
C ARG A 575 5.40 -6.78 -5.05
N PRO A 576 4.99 -7.68 -4.15
CA PRO A 576 5.36 -7.61 -2.73
C PRO A 576 6.87 -7.77 -2.49
N TYR A 577 7.58 -8.26 -3.51
CA TYR A 577 9.02 -8.44 -3.53
C TYR A 577 9.81 -7.18 -3.90
N MET A 578 9.21 -6.08 -4.36
CA MET A 578 9.95 -4.85 -4.61
C MET A 578 10.16 -4.07 -3.31
N THR A 579 11.37 -3.56 -3.07
CA THR A 579 11.62 -2.59 -1.97
C THR A 579 11.12 -1.20 -2.36
N THR A 580 11.39 -0.80 -3.60
CA THR A 580 10.97 0.49 -4.15
C THR A 580 9.46 0.59 -4.27
N ARG A 581 8.89 1.69 -3.77
CA ARG A 581 7.44 1.97 -3.80
C ARG A 581 7.11 2.93 -4.93
N MET A 582 5.96 2.72 -5.58
CA MET A 582 5.45 3.67 -6.57
C MET A 582 4.92 4.92 -5.84
N PRO A 583 5.47 6.12 -6.10
CA PRO A 583 5.05 7.32 -5.40
C PRO A 583 3.59 7.70 -5.71
N GLN A 584 2.89 8.22 -4.71
CA GLN A 584 1.51 8.69 -4.80
C GLN A 584 1.49 10.22 -4.93
N PHE A 585 0.99 10.71 -6.06
CA PHE A 585 1.03 12.12 -6.43
C PHE A 585 -0.28 12.88 -6.11
N GLY A 586 -1.28 12.20 -5.54
CA GLY A 586 -2.61 12.73 -5.26
C GLY A 586 -3.55 12.69 -6.47
N GLU A 587 -4.82 12.36 -6.23
CA GLU A 587 -5.82 12.12 -7.28
C GLU A 587 -5.98 13.30 -8.25
N GLN A 588 -5.89 14.54 -7.77
CA GLN A 588 -5.93 15.75 -8.59
C GLN A 588 -4.83 15.82 -9.66
N ASN A 589 -3.68 15.19 -9.43
CA ASN A 589 -2.55 15.22 -10.36
C ASN A 589 -2.56 14.05 -11.35
N VAL A 590 -3.05 12.87 -10.93
CA VAL A 590 -2.88 11.61 -11.67
C VAL A 590 -4.17 10.85 -11.97
N GLY A 591 -5.31 11.20 -11.37
CA GLY A 591 -6.58 10.48 -11.54
C GLY A 591 -7.04 10.40 -13.00
N TRP A 592 -6.89 11.51 -13.75
CA TRP A 592 -7.22 11.57 -15.17
C TRP A 592 -6.26 10.76 -16.06
N MET A 593 -5.04 10.48 -15.59
CA MET A 593 -4.01 9.82 -16.40
C MET A 593 -4.34 8.34 -16.63
N ALA A 594 -5.07 7.68 -15.72
CA ALA A 594 -5.52 6.30 -15.90
C ALA A 594 -6.43 6.17 -17.14
N GLU A 595 -7.37 7.11 -17.30
CA GLU A 595 -8.24 7.21 -18.49
C GLU A 595 -7.42 7.55 -19.73
N ALA A 596 -6.42 8.42 -19.61
CA ALA A 596 -5.53 8.76 -20.72
C ALA A 596 -4.74 7.55 -21.22
N PHE A 597 -4.19 6.72 -20.32
CA PHE A 597 -3.54 5.46 -20.70
C PHE A 597 -4.50 4.52 -21.40
N ALA A 598 -5.70 4.31 -20.85
CA ALA A 598 -6.71 3.44 -21.46
C ALA A 598 -7.17 3.93 -22.85
N ALA A 599 -7.22 5.25 -23.07
CA ALA A 599 -7.61 5.84 -24.35
C ALA A 599 -6.49 5.79 -25.40
N LEU A 600 -5.21 5.93 -24.98
CA LEU A 600 -4.07 5.97 -25.88
C LEU A 600 -3.52 4.58 -26.22
N ASP A 601 -3.69 3.61 -25.33
CA ASP A 601 -3.17 2.25 -25.51
C ASP A 601 -4.33 1.30 -25.85
N PRO A 602 -4.46 0.85 -27.12
CA PRO A 602 -5.62 0.08 -27.55
C PRO A 602 -5.68 -1.32 -26.93
N ASP A 603 -6.91 -1.81 -26.73
CA ASP A 603 -7.17 -3.17 -26.27
C ASP A 603 -6.76 -4.21 -27.31
N LEU A 604 -6.20 -5.32 -26.81
CA LEU A 604 -6.08 -6.54 -27.60
C LEU A 604 -7.42 -7.30 -27.49
N PRO A 605 -8.16 -7.49 -28.59
CA PRO A 605 -9.39 -8.27 -28.55
C PRO A 605 -9.06 -9.74 -28.26
N PRO A 606 -9.82 -10.43 -27.39
CA PRO A 606 -9.62 -11.86 -27.16
C PRO A 606 -9.98 -12.66 -28.42
N SER A 607 -9.29 -13.78 -28.62
CA SER A 607 -9.36 -14.54 -29.87
C SER A 607 -10.75 -15.07 -30.21
N HIS A 608 -11.61 -15.49 -29.25
CA HIS A 608 -13.03 -15.86 -29.46
C HIS A 608 -13.85 -15.91 -28.14
N ALA A 609 -15.19 -15.91 -28.22
CA ALA A 609 -16.10 -15.94 -27.05
C ALA A 609 -16.51 -17.36 -26.59
N SER A 610 -16.51 -17.55 -25.26
CA SER A 610 -17.14 -18.60 -24.44
C SER A 610 -16.79 -20.08 -24.70
N LEU A 611 -15.98 -20.66 -23.82
CA LEU A 611 -15.97 -22.09 -23.52
C LEU A 611 -16.25 -22.27 -22.03
N ALA A 612 -17.52 -22.39 -21.62
CA ALA A 612 -17.92 -22.39 -20.21
C ALA A 612 -17.44 -23.61 -19.38
N ASP A 613 -16.72 -24.55 -19.97
CA ASP A 613 -16.65 -25.93 -19.46
C ASP A 613 -15.30 -26.36 -18.85
N HIS A 614 -14.26 -25.51 -18.83
CA HIS A 614 -12.88 -25.96 -18.51
C HIS A 614 -12.26 -25.34 -17.26
N LEU A 615 -13.06 -24.84 -16.32
CA LEU A 615 -12.57 -24.16 -15.11
C LEU A 615 -11.63 -25.01 -14.24
N ILE A 616 -12.03 -26.26 -13.97
CA ILE A 616 -11.21 -27.20 -13.18
C ILE A 616 -9.93 -27.58 -13.92
N LEU A 617 -10.01 -27.73 -15.25
CA LEU A 617 -8.85 -27.97 -16.09
C LEU A 617 -7.90 -26.77 -16.10
N GLY A 618 -8.42 -25.54 -16.02
CA GLY A 618 -7.62 -24.34 -15.81
C GLY A 618 -6.86 -24.34 -14.48
N VAL A 619 -7.51 -24.77 -13.39
CA VAL A 619 -6.86 -24.95 -12.08
C VAL A 619 -5.78 -26.04 -12.15
N GLN A 620 -6.07 -27.17 -12.81
CA GLN A 620 -5.10 -28.25 -13.03
C GLN A 620 -3.88 -27.75 -13.82
N LEU A 621 -4.09 -26.99 -14.89
CA LEU A 621 -3.03 -26.42 -15.72
C LEU A 621 -2.09 -25.49 -14.93
N MET A 622 -2.53 -24.87 -13.83
CA MET A 622 -1.63 -24.04 -13.01
C MET A 622 -0.77 -24.84 -12.04
N GLY A 623 -1.13 -26.11 -11.78
CA GLY A 623 -0.43 -26.98 -10.84
C GLY A 623 0.86 -27.57 -11.39
N THR A 624 1.63 -28.23 -10.51
CA THR A 624 2.86 -28.96 -10.89
C THR A 624 2.61 -30.40 -11.30
N GLU A 625 1.45 -30.95 -10.98
CA GLU A 625 1.03 -32.31 -11.35
C GLU A 625 0.26 -32.24 -12.66
N ASP A 626 0.84 -32.77 -13.75
CA ASP A 626 0.23 -32.85 -15.09
C ASP A 626 -0.27 -31.49 -15.66
N GLY A 627 0.35 -30.39 -15.21
CA GLY A 627 0.02 -29.01 -15.59
C GLY A 627 1.21 -28.23 -16.16
N LEU A 628 1.05 -26.93 -16.33
CA LEU A 628 2.05 -25.98 -16.84
C LEU A 628 3.00 -25.45 -15.75
N GLY A 629 2.78 -25.80 -14.47
CA GLY A 629 3.69 -25.48 -13.38
C GLY A 629 3.67 -24.03 -12.88
N CYS A 630 2.61 -23.25 -13.13
CA CYS A 630 2.55 -21.83 -12.78
C CYS A 630 2.87 -21.53 -11.30
N ILE A 631 2.40 -22.37 -10.38
CA ILE A 631 2.62 -22.21 -8.92
C ILE A 631 4.06 -22.44 -8.44
N GLN A 632 4.96 -22.90 -9.33
CA GLN A 632 6.40 -22.96 -9.02
C GLN A 632 7.00 -21.57 -8.87
N CYS A 633 6.48 -20.60 -9.63
CA CYS A 633 7.00 -19.25 -9.66
C CYS A 633 5.99 -18.20 -9.21
N HIS A 634 4.69 -18.48 -9.19
CA HIS A 634 3.69 -17.50 -8.80
C HIS A 634 3.09 -17.84 -7.43
N ASP A 635 2.99 -16.82 -6.57
CA ASP A 635 2.18 -16.89 -5.36
C ASP A 635 0.71 -17.18 -5.74
N PHE A 636 -0.05 -17.77 -4.82
CA PHE A 636 -1.43 -18.14 -5.03
C PHE A 636 -2.32 -17.73 -3.86
N ALA A 637 -3.14 -16.69 -4.05
CA ALA A 637 -4.12 -16.20 -3.09
C ALA A 637 -3.54 -16.01 -1.67
N GLY A 638 -2.36 -15.37 -1.59
CA GLY A 638 -1.59 -15.14 -0.36
C GLY A 638 -0.68 -16.30 0.06
N THR A 639 -0.74 -17.44 -0.60
CA THR A 639 0.17 -18.56 -0.39
C THR A 639 1.46 -18.33 -1.20
N PRO A 640 2.65 -18.39 -0.58
CA PRO A 640 3.90 -18.33 -1.31
C PRO A 640 4.03 -19.45 -2.35
N SER A 641 4.66 -19.14 -3.49
CA SER A 641 5.07 -20.13 -4.50
C SER A 641 6.01 -21.20 -3.95
N LEU A 642 6.15 -22.32 -4.67
CA LEU A 642 7.08 -23.40 -4.30
C LEU A 642 8.56 -23.04 -4.55
N GLY A 643 8.83 -22.01 -5.36
CA GLY A 643 10.17 -21.56 -5.74
C GLY A 643 10.30 -20.04 -5.64
N ILE A 644 10.64 -19.38 -6.76
CA ILE A 644 10.78 -17.92 -6.81
C ILE A 644 9.41 -17.27 -6.64
N ARG A 645 9.33 -16.16 -5.90
CA ARG A 645 8.06 -15.46 -5.64
C ARG A 645 7.75 -14.38 -6.68
N ALA A 646 6.92 -14.71 -7.67
CA ALA A 646 6.35 -13.77 -8.63
C ALA A 646 4.93 -13.32 -8.23
N VAL A 647 4.27 -12.58 -9.13
CA VAL A 647 2.95 -11.97 -8.87
C VAL A 647 1.90 -13.01 -8.50
N ASP A 648 1.05 -12.68 -7.53
CA ASP A 648 -0.03 -13.56 -7.08
C ASP A 648 -1.09 -13.80 -8.18
N LEU A 649 -1.30 -15.07 -8.55
CA LEU A 649 -2.29 -15.50 -9.55
C LEU A 649 -3.72 -15.08 -9.18
N GLY A 650 -4.07 -15.12 -7.89
CA GLY A 650 -5.38 -14.72 -7.37
C GLY A 650 -5.70 -13.24 -7.61
N SER A 651 -4.69 -12.40 -7.85
CA SER A 651 -4.88 -10.98 -8.18
C SER A 651 -5.09 -10.72 -9.68
N MET A 652 -4.67 -11.64 -10.57
CA MET A 652 -4.54 -11.36 -12.01
C MET A 652 -5.87 -11.04 -12.69
N GLY A 653 -6.92 -11.80 -12.38
CA GLY A 653 -8.25 -11.62 -12.98
C GLY A 653 -8.89 -10.26 -12.68
N ALA A 654 -8.53 -9.63 -11.56
CA ALA A 654 -9.04 -8.30 -11.19
C ALA A 654 -8.34 -7.15 -11.94
N ARG A 655 -7.13 -7.38 -12.48
CA ARG A 655 -6.25 -6.31 -12.97
C ARG A 655 -5.90 -6.37 -14.45
N ILE A 656 -5.79 -7.55 -15.04
CA ILE A 656 -5.32 -7.71 -16.44
C ILE A 656 -6.53 -7.84 -17.39
N LYS A 657 -6.37 -7.42 -18.65
CA LYS A 657 -7.34 -7.66 -19.72
C LYS A 657 -7.12 -9.02 -20.40
N PRO A 658 -8.19 -9.75 -20.78
CA PRO A 658 -8.10 -11.10 -21.33
C PRO A 658 -7.22 -11.21 -22.58
N GLY A 659 -7.36 -10.30 -23.56
CA GLY A 659 -6.58 -10.39 -24.79
C GLY A 659 -5.08 -10.14 -24.58
N TRP A 660 -4.71 -9.31 -23.59
CA TRP A 660 -3.29 -9.17 -23.21
C TRP A 660 -2.76 -10.45 -22.54
N PHE A 661 -3.56 -11.08 -21.68
CA PHE A 661 -3.20 -12.36 -21.06
C PHE A 661 -3.02 -13.47 -22.10
N GLU A 662 -3.91 -13.56 -23.09
CA GLU A 662 -3.78 -14.49 -24.22
C GLU A 662 -2.47 -14.25 -24.98
N ALA A 663 -2.14 -12.99 -25.28
CA ALA A 663 -0.90 -12.63 -25.94
C ALA A 663 0.34 -12.97 -25.11
N LEU A 664 0.30 -12.76 -23.78
CA LEU A 664 1.39 -13.11 -22.86
C LEU A 664 1.63 -14.63 -22.84
N LEU A 665 0.60 -15.45 -22.61
CA LEU A 665 0.81 -16.89 -22.49
C LEU A 665 1.16 -17.56 -23.82
N SER A 666 0.67 -17.01 -24.93
CA SER A 666 1.00 -17.54 -26.26
C SER A 666 2.49 -17.37 -26.58
N ASP A 667 3.09 -16.25 -26.19
CA ASP A 667 4.51 -15.96 -26.40
C ASP A 667 5.01 -14.91 -25.39
N PRO A 668 5.48 -15.34 -24.21
CA PRO A 668 5.92 -14.42 -23.16
C PRO A 668 7.10 -13.55 -23.59
N GLN A 669 8.02 -14.09 -24.39
CA GLN A 669 9.25 -13.42 -24.81
C GLN A 669 8.98 -12.33 -25.86
N ARG A 670 7.96 -12.50 -26.71
CA ARG A 670 7.50 -11.44 -27.62
C ARG A 670 6.84 -10.28 -26.89
N VAL A 671 6.15 -10.54 -25.77
CA VAL A 671 5.59 -9.48 -24.93
C VAL A 671 6.68 -8.79 -24.11
N ASN A 672 7.61 -9.57 -23.55
CA ASN A 672 8.77 -9.06 -22.83
C ASN A 672 9.97 -10.02 -22.97
N MET A 673 10.98 -9.60 -23.75
CA MET A 673 12.16 -10.42 -24.03
C MET A 673 12.99 -10.77 -22.79
N ASN A 674 12.90 -9.95 -21.73
CA ASN A 674 13.63 -10.15 -20.48
C ASN A 674 12.85 -10.97 -19.44
N THR A 675 11.66 -11.47 -19.79
CA THR A 675 10.85 -12.25 -18.85
C THR A 675 11.56 -13.55 -18.45
N ARG A 676 11.54 -13.87 -17.16
CA ARG A 676 11.95 -15.19 -16.66
C ARG A 676 10.86 -16.26 -16.82
N MET A 677 9.66 -15.87 -17.28
CA MET A 677 8.58 -16.81 -17.55
C MET A 677 8.96 -17.71 -18.73
N ALA A 678 8.96 -19.03 -18.49
CA ALA A 678 9.24 -20.01 -19.53
C ALA A 678 8.17 -19.97 -20.64
N GLU A 679 8.58 -20.32 -21.86
CA GLU A 679 7.64 -20.58 -22.95
C GLU A 679 6.89 -21.88 -22.66
N LEU A 680 5.55 -21.79 -22.56
CA LEU A 680 4.70 -22.92 -22.20
C LEU A 680 4.27 -23.76 -23.42
N PHE A 681 4.51 -23.26 -24.63
CA PHE A 681 4.01 -23.80 -25.90
C PHE A 681 5.09 -23.84 -26.99
N VAL A 682 6.15 -24.62 -26.78
CA VAL A 682 7.29 -24.71 -27.72
C VAL A 682 6.84 -25.36 -29.03
N ASP A 683 7.09 -24.70 -30.17
CA ASP A 683 6.63 -25.12 -31.50
C ASP A 683 5.11 -25.38 -31.58
N GLY A 684 4.32 -24.65 -30.79
CA GLY A 684 2.87 -24.80 -30.72
C GLY A 684 2.40 -26.05 -29.96
N LYS A 685 3.30 -26.75 -29.25
CA LYS A 685 2.98 -27.93 -28.44
C LYS A 685 2.96 -27.58 -26.96
N SER A 686 1.89 -27.95 -26.27
CA SER A 686 1.77 -27.77 -24.82
C SER A 686 2.71 -28.69 -24.04
N LEU A 687 3.23 -28.17 -22.92
CA LEU A 687 3.91 -28.96 -21.88
C LEU A 687 2.95 -29.88 -21.09
N ALA A 688 1.64 -29.68 -21.21
CA ALA A 688 0.59 -30.51 -20.62
C ALA A 688 -0.32 -31.11 -21.71
N PRO A 689 0.18 -32.04 -22.54
CA PRO A 689 -0.55 -32.54 -23.72
C PRO A 689 -1.84 -33.30 -23.39
N ASP A 690 -1.96 -33.86 -22.18
CA ASP A 690 -3.12 -34.65 -21.77
C ASP A 690 -4.32 -33.81 -21.34
N VAL A 691 -4.13 -32.50 -21.13
CA VAL A 691 -5.21 -31.57 -20.77
C VAL A 691 -5.67 -30.85 -22.03
N LEU A 692 -6.97 -30.96 -22.38
CA LEU A 692 -7.55 -30.31 -23.58
C LEU A 692 -6.83 -30.64 -24.90
N GLU A 693 -6.37 -31.88 -25.04
CA GLU A 693 -5.66 -32.38 -26.24
C GLU A 693 -4.39 -31.57 -26.56
N GLY A 694 -3.84 -30.85 -25.58
CA GLY A 694 -2.68 -30.00 -25.76
C GLY A 694 -2.92 -28.74 -26.57
N ASP A 695 -4.18 -28.37 -26.87
CA ASP A 695 -4.52 -27.17 -27.65
C ASP A 695 -4.12 -25.90 -26.87
N PRO A 696 -3.13 -25.12 -27.35
CA PRO A 696 -2.60 -24.00 -26.60
C PRO A 696 -3.66 -22.96 -26.24
N MET A 697 -4.53 -22.61 -27.20
CA MET A 697 -5.50 -21.56 -26.98
C MET A 697 -6.64 -22.00 -26.05
N ALA A 698 -7.06 -23.27 -26.11
CA ALA A 698 -8.03 -23.84 -25.18
C ALA A 698 -7.47 -23.87 -23.76
N GLN A 699 -6.20 -24.23 -23.58
CA GLN A 699 -5.53 -24.22 -22.29
C GLN A 699 -5.38 -22.81 -21.72
N ILE A 700 -4.91 -21.85 -22.52
CA ILE A 700 -4.81 -20.42 -22.13
C ILE A 700 -6.17 -19.90 -21.66
N ARG A 701 -7.24 -20.18 -22.40
CA ARG A 701 -8.61 -19.77 -22.02
C ARG A 701 -9.09 -20.46 -20.75
N ALA A 702 -8.77 -21.74 -20.54
CA ALA A 702 -9.11 -22.46 -19.32
C ALA A 702 -8.42 -21.84 -18.10
N VAL A 703 -7.12 -21.52 -18.20
CA VAL A 703 -6.37 -20.83 -17.15
C VAL A 703 -6.99 -19.45 -16.87
N TRP A 704 -7.30 -18.66 -17.91
CA TRP A 704 -7.93 -17.35 -17.74
C TRP A 704 -9.27 -17.44 -16.97
N GLN A 705 -10.09 -18.44 -17.28
CA GLN A 705 -11.34 -18.66 -16.56
C GLN A 705 -11.11 -18.98 -15.08
N ALA A 706 -10.10 -19.80 -14.77
CA ALA A 706 -9.73 -20.08 -13.38
C ALA A 706 -9.29 -18.79 -12.66
N LEU A 707 -8.40 -17.99 -13.27
CA LEU A 707 -7.94 -16.71 -12.73
C LEU A 707 -9.07 -15.70 -12.49
N SER A 708 -10.17 -15.78 -13.26
CA SER A 708 -11.35 -14.92 -13.08
C SER A 708 -12.09 -15.14 -11.75
N LEU A 709 -11.83 -16.24 -11.04
CA LEU A 709 -12.31 -16.49 -9.67
C LEU A 709 -11.53 -15.67 -8.62
N GLY A 710 -10.36 -15.14 -8.96
CA GLY A 710 -9.48 -14.42 -8.05
C GLY A 710 -9.10 -15.25 -6.82
N ASN A 711 -9.15 -14.65 -5.63
CA ASN A 711 -8.84 -15.35 -4.36
C ASN A 711 -9.86 -16.44 -3.98
N SER A 712 -11.00 -16.54 -4.68
CA SER A 712 -11.96 -17.64 -4.55
C SER A 712 -11.60 -18.86 -5.40
N MET A 713 -10.51 -18.81 -6.16
CA MET A 713 -10.02 -19.93 -6.98
C MET A 713 -9.56 -21.10 -6.08
N PRO A 714 -9.90 -22.37 -6.42
CA PRO A 714 -9.37 -23.52 -5.71
C PRO A 714 -7.84 -23.63 -5.86
N PRO A 715 -7.10 -24.05 -4.82
CA PRO A 715 -5.64 -24.23 -4.89
C PRO A 715 -5.23 -25.26 -5.95
N PRO A 716 -4.29 -24.95 -6.86
CA PRO A 716 -3.82 -25.87 -7.89
C PRO A 716 -3.16 -27.13 -7.29
N PRO A 717 -3.18 -28.26 -8.00
CA PRO A 717 -2.45 -29.47 -7.60
C PRO A 717 -0.96 -29.19 -7.37
N GLY A 718 -0.38 -29.82 -6.35
CA GLY A 718 1.02 -29.65 -5.96
C GLY A 718 1.35 -28.44 -5.07
N LEU A 719 0.40 -27.53 -4.81
CA LEU A 719 0.62 -26.41 -3.87
C LEU A 719 0.65 -26.93 -2.42
N ILE A 720 1.77 -26.74 -1.71
CA ILE A 720 1.93 -27.10 -0.31
C ILE A 720 1.46 -25.91 0.54
N THR A 721 0.35 -26.03 1.26
CA THR A 721 -0.05 -25.03 2.27
C THR A 721 -0.33 -25.71 3.62
N PRO A 722 0.08 -25.11 4.76
CA PRO A 722 -0.17 -25.68 6.09
C PRO A 722 -1.66 -25.86 6.43
N ASP A 723 -2.56 -25.09 5.81
CA ASP A 723 -4.01 -25.13 6.07
C ASP A 723 -4.83 -25.96 5.05
N SER A 724 -4.32 -26.17 3.82
CA SER A 724 -5.07 -26.87 2.76
C SER A 724 -5.17 -28.38 2.96
N ALA A 725 -4.43 -28.97 3.91
CA ALA A 725 -4.56 -30.39 4.25
C ALA A 725 -6.00 -30.76 4.67
N PHE A 726 -6.77 -29.77 5.12
CA PHE A 726 -8.13 -29.92 5.60
C PHE A 726 -9.19 -29.33 4.65
N GLU A 727 -8.79 -28.81 3.49
CA GLU A 727 -9.72 -28.25 2.51
C GLU A 727 -10.42 -29.37 1.73
N LEU A 728 -11.75 -29.41 1.83
CA LEU A 728 -12.58 -30.34 1.08
C LEU A 728 -12.73 -29.86 -0.36
N ARG A 729 -12.55 -30.76 -1.34
CA ARG A 729 -12.60 -30.44 -2.78
C ARG A 729 -13.63 -31.32 -3.50
N PRO A 730 -14.76 -30.77 -3.97
CA PRO A 730 -15.69 -31.51 -4.81
C PRO A 730 -15.14 -31.55 -6.24
N SER A 731 -14.39 -32.60 -6.60
CA SER A 731 -13.79 -32.73 -7.95
C SER A 731 -14.49 -33.77 -8.83
N GLN A 732 -14.96 -34.88 -8.26
CA GLN A 732 -15.56 -36.00 -8.99
C GLN A 732 -17.06 -36.20 -8.71
N GLY A 733 -17.66 -35.38 -7.83
CA GLY A 733 -19.06 -35.48 -7.45
C GLY A 733 -19.40 -34.57 -6.28
N VAL A 734 -20.65 -34.67 -5.80
CA VAL A 734 -21.12 -33.86 -4.66
C VAL A 734 -20.44 -34.31 -3.37
N VAL A 735 -19.80 -33.37 -2.67
CA VAL A 735 -19.20 -33.59 -1.35
C VAL A 735 -20.08 -32.96 -0.29
N THR A 736 -20.37 -33.69 0.79
CA THR A 736 -21.13 -33.18 1.93
C THR A 736 -20.32 -33.30 3.21
N CYS A 737 -20.35 -32.27 4.06
CA CYS A 737 -19.70 -32.29 5.36
C CYS A 737 -20.61 -31.63 6.41
N GLY A 738 -20.77 -32.27 7.56
CA GLY A 738 -21.37 -31.62 8.72
C GLY A 738 -20.33 -30.68 9.32
N VAL A 739 -20.70 -29.43 9.62
CA VAL A 739 -19.73 -28.39 10.03
C VAL A 739 -20.27 -27.52 11.15
N PHE A 740 -19.36 -26.93 11.93
CA PHE A 740 -19.67 -25.81 12.82
C PHE A 740 -19.32 -24.51 12.09
N MET A 741 -20.35 -23.78 11.67
CA MET A 741 -20.21 -22.56 10.89
C MET A 741 -20.76 -21.37 11.67
N ARG A 742 -20.09 -20.22 11.57
CA ARG A 742 -20.52 -18.98 12.23
C ARG A 742 -21.92 -18.59 11.72
N ASP A 743 -22.77 -18.13 12.63
CA ASP A 743 -24.16 -17.73 12.36
C ASP A 743 -25.11 -18.83 11.87
N MET A 744 -24.70 -20.09 11.98
CA MET A 744 -25.52 -21.25 11.67
C MET A 744 -25.74 -22.14 12.89
N SER A 745 -26.75 -23.01 12.85
CA SER A 745 -26.96 -23.97 13.94
C SER A 745 -25.85 -25.04 13.98
N PRO A 746 -25.69 -25.75 15.11
CA PRO A 746 -24.77 -26.89 15.21
C PRO A 746 -25.12 -28.08 14.29
N ARG A 747 -26.27 -28.06 13.59
CA ARG A 747 -26.67 -29.10 12.63
C ARG A 747 -26.65 -28.54 11.20
N THR A 748 -25.52 -27.95 10.82
CA THR A 748 -25.30 -27.42 9.48
C THR A 748 -24.60 -28.44 8.60
N LEU A 749 -25.11 -28.60 7.38
CA LEU A 749 -24.50 -29.41 6.33
C LEU A 749 -24.04 -28.48 5.20
N VAL A 750 -22.75 -28.50 4.88
CA VAL A 750 -22.26 -27.88 3.65
C VAL A 750 -22.30 -28.90 2.52
N VAL A 751 -22.69 -28.43 1.34
CA VAL A 751 -22.83 -29.24 0.12
C VAL A 751 -22.06 -28.56 -0.99
N GLY A 752 -21.05 -29.26 -1.49
CA GLY A 752 -20.12 -28.79 -2.50
C GLY A 752 -20.32 -29.53 -3.81
N PHE A 753 -20.27 -28.81 -4.92
CA PHE A 753 -20.46 -29.32 -6.27
C PHE A 753 -19.20 -29.07 -7.13
N PRO A 754 -18.88 -29.96 -8.07
CA PRO A 754 -17.76 -29.75 -9.00
C PRO A 754 -17.82 -28.47 -9.83
N GLU A 755 -19.02 -27.93 -10.03
CA GLU A 755 -19.24 -26.66 -10.73
C GLU A 755 -18.86 -25.41 -9.91
N LEU A 756 -18.21 -25.58 -8.75
CA LEU A 756 -17.77 -24.49 -7.85
C LEU A 756 -18.90 -23.56 -7.39
N VAL A 757 -20.11 -24.11 -7.24
CA VAL A 757 -21.23 -23.46 -6.56
C VAL A 757 -21.61 -24.32 -5.38
N HIS A 758 -21.76 -23.71 -4.21
CA HIS A 758 -21.84 -24.41 -2.95
C HIS A 758 -22.93 -23.81 -2.07
N TYR A 759 -23.41 -24.57 -1.10
CA TYR A 759 -24.36 -24.06 -0.12
C TYR A 759 -24.21 -24.69 1.26
N ALA A 760 -24.73 -23.97 2.26
CA ALA A 760 -24.85 -24.42 3.64
C ALA A 760 -26.33 -24.51 3.99
N PHE A 761 -26.78 -25.71 4.39
CA PHE A 761 -28.14 -25.96 4.82
C PHE A 761 -28.18 -26.18 6.34
N ASP A 762 -28.95 -25.35 7.02
CA ASP A 762 -29.18 -25.41 8.46
C ASP A 762 -30.32 -26.40 8.72
N MET A 763 -29.96 -27.65 9.03
CA MET A 763 -30.94 -28.73 9.20
C MET A 763 -31.79 -28.57 10.46
N GLN A 764 -31.28 -27.89 11.50
CA GLN A 764 -32.05 -27.66 12.73
C GLN A 764 -33.22 -26.72 12.49
N ASN A 765 -33.01 -25.73 11.62
CA ASN A 765 -33.98 -24.68 11.32
C ASN A 765 -34.65 -24.85 9.96
N SER A 766 -34.39 -25.96 9.26
CA SER A 766 -34.94 -26.29 7.93
C SER A 766 -34.82 -25.13 6.92
N ARG A 767 -33.61 -24.55 6.79
CA ARG A 767 -33.38 -23.40 5.92
C ARG A 767 -32.06 -23.46 5.16
N LEU A 768 -32.05 -22.84 3.98
CA LEU A 768 -30.83 -22.48 3.27
C LEU A 768 -30.18 -21.27 3.95
N GLY A 769 -28.97 -21.44 4.47
CA GLY A 769 -28.29 -20.41 5.24
C GLY A 769 -27.34 -19.55 4.41
N ARG A 770 -26.57 -20.18 3.52
CA ARG A 770 -25.59 -19.50 2.65
C ARG A 770 -25.47 -20.20 1.32
N ILE A 771 -25.14 -19.43 0.30
CA ILE A 771 -24.68 -19.91 -1.00
C ILE A 771 -23.39 -19.18 -1.36
N TRP A 772 -22.45 -19.81 -2.06
CA TRP A 772 -21.21 -19.17 -2.49
C TRP A 772 -20.63 -19.82 -3.74
N GLN A 773 -19.67 -19.12 -4.36
CA GLN A 773 -18.90 -19.63 -5.49
C GLN A 773 -17.40 -19.74 -5.17
N GLY A 774 -16.73 -20.74 -5.73
CA GLY A 774 -15.27 -20.90 -5.68
C GLY A 774 -14.81 -22.05 -4.79
N ARG A 775 -13.92 -21.76 -3.84
CA ARG A 775 -13.43 -22.73 -2.84
C ARG A 775 -14.60 -23.29 -1.99
N PHE A 776 -14.57 -24.58 -1.68
CA PHE A 776 -15.69 -25.24 -0.99
C PHE A 776 -15.68 -24.97 0.52
N PHE A 777 -14.90 -25.70 1.31
CA PHE A 777 -14.90 -25.53 2.77
C PHE A 777 -13.65 -26.13 3.39
N ASN A 778 -13.06 -25.47 4.39
CA ASN A 778 -11.98 -26.03 5.19
C ASN A 778 -12.57 -26.68 6.46
N ALA A 779 -12.27 -27.96 6.65
CA ALA A 779 -12.85 -28.77 7.70
C ALA A 779 -12.02 -28.79 8.98
N ARG A 780 -10.87 -28.09 9.03
CA ARG A 780 -9.94 -28.08 10.17
C ARG A 780 -10.64 -27.74 11.47
N GLY A 781 -11.35 -26.60 11.53
CA GLY A 781 -12.10 -26.19 12.72
C GLY A 781 -13.22 -27.15 13.11
N THR A 782 -13.71 -27.98 12.18
CA THR A 782 -14.68 -29.04 12.50
C THR A 782 -13.99 -30.28 13.09
N TRP A 783 -12.78 -30.61 12.65
CA TRP A 783 -12.07 -31.83 13.03
C TRP A 783 -11.14 -31.67 14.23
N GLU A 784 -10.56 -30.49 14.46
CA GLU A 784 -9.64 -30.20 15.58
C GLU A 784 -10.36 -29.76 16.87
N GLY A 785 -11.67 -29.47 16.82
CA GLY A 785 -12.51 -29.26 18.00
C GLY A 785 -13.40 -28.02 17.96
N ARG A 786 -14.48 -28.02 18.77
CA ARG A 786 -15.53 -26.98 18.77
C ARG A 786 -15.09 -25.60 19.30
N ALA A 787 -13.88 -25.47 19.83
CA ALA A 787 -13.44 -24.32 20.62
C ALA A 787 -12.43 -23.38 19.91
N GLY A 788 -12.02 -23.66 18.67
CA GLY A 788 -10.93 -22.92 18.00
C GLY A 788 -11.36 -21.89 16.95
N SER A 789 -12.29 -22.23 16.06
CA SER A 789 -12.72 -21.32 14.99
C SER A 789 -13.99 -21.81 14.29
N LEU A 790 -15.07 -21.04 14.36
CA LEU A 790 -16.25 -21.24 13.49
C LEU A 790 -15.92 -20.74 12.09
N GLU A 791 -15.62 -21.67 11.19
CA GLU A 791 -15.18 -21.36 9.83
C GLU A 791 -16.30 -20.78 8.97
N MET A 792 -15.90 -19.90 8.05
CA MET A 792 -16.74 -19.27 7.04
C MET A 792 -16.39 -19.84 5.66
N PRO A 793 -17.30 -19.82 4.68
CA PRO A 793 -16.94 -20.10 3.30
C PRO A 793 -15.74 -19.25 2.86
N PRO A 794 -14.70 -19.87 2.27
CA PRO A 794 -13.53 -19.13 1.79
C PRO A 794 -13.88 -18.23 0.58
N GLY A 795 -13.56 -16.93 0.69
CA GLY A 795 -13.64 -15.98 -0.44
C GLY A 795 -14.71 -14.89 -0.31
N SER A 796 -14.83 -14.05 -1.34
CA SER A 796 -15.66 -12.83 -1.34
C SER A 796 -17.02 -12.99 -2.06
N LYS A 797 -17.23 -14.07 -2.83
CA LYS A 797 -18.50 -14.38 -3.52
C LYS A 797 -19.41 -15.23 -2.65
N VAL A 798 -19.82 -14.70 -1.50
CA VAL A 798 -20.70 -15.36 -0.54
C VAL A 798 -21.98 -14.55 -0.41
N ILE A 799 -23.13 -15.20 -0.59
CA ILE A 799 -24.44 -14.63 -0.25
C ILE A 799 -24.91 -15.28 1.03
N GLU A 800 -25.05 -14.44 2.06
CA GLU A 800 -25.64 -14.83 3.33
C GLU A 800 -27.15 -14.57 3.31
N LEU A 801 -27.93 -15.64 3.47
CA LEU A 801 -29.38 -15.52 3.51
C LEU A 801 -29.82 -15.19 4.94
N PRO A 802 -30.75 -14.24 5.12
CA PRO A 802 -31.34 -13.91 6.41
C PRO A 802 -31.81 -15.14 7.20
N LYS A 803 -31.69 -15.07 8.52
CA LYS A 803 -32.12 -16.12 9.46
C LYS A 803 -33.65 -16.17 9.55
N ARG A 804 -34.32 -16.62 8.48
CA ARG A 804 -35.78 -16.72 8.38
C ARG A 804 -36.20 -18.03 7.69
N THR A 805 -37.43 -18.48 7.94
CA THR A 805 -38.03 -19.62 7.25
C THR A 805 -38.49 -19.24 5.84
N VAL A 806 -38.54 -20.24 4.95
CA VAL A 806 -39.07 -20.07 3.58
C VAL A 806 -40.52 -20.55 3.43
N LEU A 807 -41.02 -21.34 4.39
CA LEU A 807 -42.41 -21.77 4.47
C LEU A 807 -43.01 -21.30 5.80
N ALA A 808 -44.28 -20.92 5.78
CA ALA A 808 -45.04 -20.59 6.98
C ALA A 808 -46.53 -20.86 6.75
N GLU A 809 -47.23 -21.35 7.78
CA GLU A 809 -48.69 -21.27 7.85
C GLU A 809 -49.06 -19.90 8.38
N LEU A 810 -49.79 -19.10 7.58
CA LEU A 810 -50.21 -17.75 7.96
C LEU A 810 -51.72 -17.70 8.21
N ASP A 811 -52.22 -16.82 9.07
CA ASP A 811 -53.68 -16.67 9.20
C ASP A 811 -54.27 -16.01 7.95
N THR A 812 -53.53 -15.05 7.37
CA THR A 812 -53.84 -14.40 6.11
C THR A 812 -52.58 -14.24 5.25
N PRO A 813 -52.71 -14.21 3.91
CA PRO A 813 -51.59 -13.99 2.97
C PRO A 813 -50.65 -12.81 3.28
N ASP A 814 -51.20 -11.75 3.89
CA ASP A 814 -50.56 -10.48 4.22
C ASP A 814 -50.07 -10.38 5.67
N ALA A 815 -50.30 -11.40 6.50
CA ALA A 815 -49.81 -11.43 7.87
C ALA A 815 -48.27 -11.27 7.94
N PRO A 816 -47.73 -10.68 9.02
CA PRO A 816 -46.29 -10.60 9.24
C PRO A 816 -45.63 -11.99 9.18
N TRP A 817 -44.45 -12.08 8.56
CA TRP A 817 -43.74 -13.36 8.49
C TRP A 817 -43.23 -13.76 9.88
N PRO A 818 -43.43 -15.01 10.35
CA PRO A 818 -42.96 -15.45 11.66
C PRO A 818 -41.45 -15.27 11.85
N GLU A 819 -41.04 -14.74 13.01
CA GLU A 819 -39.62 -14.59 13.37
C GLU A 819 -39.02 -15.87 13.98
N ALA A 820 -39.86 -16.74 14.54
CA ALA A 820 -39.44 -18.02 15.10
C ALA A 820 -38.77 -18.91 14.02
N LEU A 821 -37.92 -19.84 14.46
CA LEU A 821 -37.21 -20.79 13.60
C LEU A 821 -37.40 -22.23 14.07
N GLY A 822 -37.16 -23.19 13.17
CA GLY A 822 -37.16 -24.61 13.50
C GLY A 822 -38.44 -25.05 14.19
N ARG A 823 -38.30 -25.76 15.32
CA ARG A 823 -39.44 -26.31 16.07
C ARG A 823 -40.40 -25.24 16.59
N GLU A 824 -39.90 -24.07 16.96
CA GLU A 824 -40.74 -22.95 17.43
C GLU A 824 -41.59 -22.37 16.30
N ALA A 825 -41.11 -22.47 15.05
CA ALA A 825 -41.88 -22.12 13.84
C ALA A 825 -42.74 -23.27 13.30
N GLY A 826 -42.88 -24.38 14.05
CA GLY A 826 -43.70 -25.52 13.67
C GLY A 826 -43.00 -26.54 12.75
N PHE A 827 -41.68 -26.43 12.56
CA PHE A 827 -40.93 -27.40 11.75
C PHE A 827 -40.48 -28.63 12.56
N GLU A 828 -40.70 -29.81 11.99
CA GLU A 828 -40.18 -31.08 12.51
C GLU A 828 -39.16 -31.67 11.52
N VAL A 829 -37.93 -31.89 11.97
CA VAL A 829 -36.87 -32.45 11.13
C VAL A 829 -37.04 -33.97 11.00
N VAL A 830 -37.26 -34.47 9.79
CA VAL A 830 -37.43 -35.91 9.51
C VAL A 830 -36.08 -36.56 9.21
N GLY A 831 -35.22 -35.88 8.44
CA GLY A 831 -33.87 -36.36 8.14
C GLY A 831 -33.36 -35.94 6.76
N ARG A 832 -32.45 -36.73 6.18
CA ARG A 832 -31.98 -36.56 4.81
C ARG A 832 -31.77 -37.90 4.12
N GLN A 833 -31.87 -37.92 2.79
CA GLN A 833 -31.43 -39.03 1.94
C GLN A 833 -30.40 -38.55 0.93
N GLN A 834 -29.37 -39.35 0.68
CA GLN A 834 -28.33 -39.02 -0.29
C GLN A 834 -27.76 -40.30 -0.90
N ALA A 835 -27.81 -40.42 -2.22
CA ALA A 835 -27.04 -41.42 -2.96
C ALA A 835 -25.59 -40.97 -3.11
N LEU A 836 -24.65 -41.90 -3.23
CA LEU A 836 -23.21 -41.58 -3.36
C LEU A 836 -22.97 -40.62 -4.53
N GLY A 837 -22.31 -39.49 -4.26
CA GLY A 837 -22.00 -38.46 -5.26
C GLY A 837 -23.19 -37.59 -5.72
N ALA A 838 -24.42 -37.83 -5.23
CA ALA A 838 -25.61 -37.06 -5.57
C ALA A 838 -25.91 -35.96 -4.55
N ALA A 839 -26.68 -34.95 -4.96
CA ALA A 839 -27.18 -33.91 -4.08
C ALA A 839 -28.11 -34.50 -2.99
N PRO A 840 -28.03 -34.02 -1.74
CA PRO A 840 -28.91 -34.48 -0.67
C PRO A 840 -30.35 -34.01 -0.86
N VAL A 841 -31.29 -34.86 -0.42
CA VAL A 841 -32.71 -34.56 -0.26
C VAL A 841 -32.95 -34.31 1.22
N PHE A 842 -33.28 -33.08 1.60
CA PHE A 842 -33.61 -32.69 2.96
C PHE A 842 -35.10 -32.93 3.22
N ARG A 843 -35.43 -33.57 4.35
CA ARG A 843 -36.81 -33.90 4.71
C ARG A 843 -37.22 -33.30 6.04
N TYR A 844 -38.33 -32.59 6.04
CA TYR A 844 -38.93 -31.99 7.22
C TYR A 844 -40.44 -31.89 7.07
N ARG A 845 -41.15 -31.64 8.16
CA ARG A 845 -42.59 -31.38 8.18
C ARG A 845 -42.87 -29.98 8.71
N ILE A 846 -43.97 -29.39 8.27
CA ILE A 846 -44.58 -28.20 8.87
C ILE A 846 -46.07 -28.50 9.03
N GLY A 847 -46.56 -28.51 10.27
CA GLY A 847 -47.92 -28.96 10.56
C GLY A 847 -48.20 -30.37 9.99
N GLY A 848 -49.25 -30.49 9.18
CA GLY A 848 -49.64 -31.74 8.51
C GLY A 848 -48.89 -32.05 7.21
N VAL A 849 -47.99 -31.17 6.74
CA VAL A 849 -47.38 -31.24 5.41
C VAL A 849 -45.96 -31.78 5.48
N GLY A 850 -45.66 -32.83 4.73
CA GLY A 850 -44.30 -33.32 4.51
C GLY A 850 -43.62 -32.55 3.38
N VAL A 851 -42.36 -32.18 3.56
CA VAL A 851 -41.57 -31.41 2.60
C VAL A 851 -40.25 -32.13 2.32
N GLU A 852 -39.97 -32.33 1.03
CA GLU A 852 -38.66 -32.69 0.50
C GLU A 852 -38.06 -31.48 -0.21
N GLU A 853 -36.87 -31.04 0.20
CA GLU A 853 -36.13 -29.95 -0.42
C GLU A 853 -34.82 -30.46 -1.04
N THR A 854 -34.53 -30.04 -2.27
CA THR A 854 -33.29 -30.35 -2.96
C THR A 854 -32.67 -29.10 -3.59
N LEU A 855 -31.34 -29.06 -3.60
CA LEU A 855 -30.59 -28.04 -4.33
C LEU A 855 -29.54 -28.74 -5.19
N ARG A 856 -29.47 -28.36 -6.47
CA ARG A 856 -28.51 -28.92 -7.45
C ARG A 856 -27.77 -27.78 -8.14
N SER A 857 -26.52 -28.00 -8.51
CA SER A 857 -25.80 -27.06 -9.37
C SER A 857 -26.51 -26.92 -10.72
N VAL A 858 -26.52 -25.71 -11.26
CA VAL A 858 -26.96 -25.42 -12.63
C VAL A 858 -25.96 -24.48 -13.27
N GLN A 859 -25.72 -24.71 -14.57
CA GLN A 859 -24.97 -23.80 -15.41
C GLN A 859 -25.84 -23.36 -16.57
N ARG A 860 -25.90 -22.05 -16.81
CA ARG A 860 -26.70 -21.46 -17.87
C ARG A 860 -25.99 -20.24 -18.42
N ASN A 861 -25.69 -20.24 -19.72
CA ASN A 861 -25.04 -19.12 -20.41
C ASN A 861 -23.73 -18.64 -19.72
N GLY A 862 -22.91 -19.57 -19.22
CA GLY A 862 -21.67 -19.25 -18.48
C GLY A 862 -21.86 -18.76 -17.05
N ARG A 863 -23.11 -18.59 -16.60
CA ARG A 863 -23.47 -18.30 -15.21
C ARG A 863 -23.72 -19.59 -14.47
N ARG A 864 -23.38 -19.58 -13.19
CA ARG A 864 -23.47 -20.75 -12.33
C ARG A 864 -24.35 -20.42 -11.15
N GLY A 865 -25.12 -21.41 -10.74
CA GLY A 865 -26.13 -21.19 -9.73
C GLY A 865 -26.64 -22.49 -9.13
N LEU A 866 -27.78 -22.38 -8.46
CA LEU A 866 -28.46 -23.51 -7.84
C LEU A 866 -29.89 -23.59 -8.34
N VAL A 867 -30.33 -24.78 -8.75
CA VAL A 867 -31.76 -25.10 -8.87
C VAL A 867 -32.22 -25.57 -7.51
N ARG A 868 -33.15 -24.84 -6.90
CA ARG A 868 -33.78 -25.16 -5.61
C ARG A 868 -35.20 -25.64 -5.86
N SER A 869 -35.52 -26.82 -5.36
CA SER A 869 -36.81 -27.48 -5.59
C SER A 869 -37.40 -27.99 -4.28
N TRP A 870 -38.72 -27.83 -4.15
CA TRP A 870 -39.54 -28.34 -3.06
C TRP A 870 -40.61 -29.27 -3.60
N THR A 871 -40.74 -30.44 -2.97
CA THR A 871 -41.84 -31.37 -3.18
C THR A 871 -42.59 -31.52 -1.86
N LEU A 872 -43.88 -31.17 -1.87
CA LEU A 872 -44.72 -31.16 -0.68
C LEU A 872 -45.80 -32.24 -0.81
N GLU A 873 -46.07 -32.96 0.28
CA GLU A 873 -47.11 -33.98 0.37
C GLU A 873 -48.01 -33.74 1.59
N ALA A 874 -49.32 -33.90 1.40
CA ALA A 874 -50.32 -33.66 2.42
C ALA A 874 -51.48 -34.68 2.35
N GLU A 875 -52.17 -34.89 3.47
CA GLU A 875 -53.27 -35.86 3.61
C GLU A 875 -54.60 -35.39 3.00
N SER A 876 -54.76 -34.09 2.74
CA SER A 876 -55.92 -33.52 2.05
C SER A 876 -55.53 -32.28 1.24
N ALA A 877 -56.38 -31.87 0.29
CA ALA A 877 -56.18 -30.62 -0.46
C ALA A 877 -56.22 -29.37 0.44
N ASP A 878 -56.90 -29.47 1.59
CA ASP A 878 -57.04 -28.39 2.57
C ASP A 878 -55.96 -28.43 3.67
N ALA A 879 -55.15 -29.49 3.73
CA ALA A 879 -54.03 -29.58 4.66
C ALA A 879 -52.99 -28.51 4.28
N GLY A 880 -52.72 -27.57 5.20
CA GLY A 880 -51.87 -26.41 4.92
C GLY A 880 -52.54 -25.38 4.01
N ARG A 881 -53.88 -25.19 4.08
CA ARG A 881 -54.64 -24.20 3.28
C ARG A 881 -54.08 -22.77 3.31
N ASN A 882 -53.31 -22.44 4.34
CA ASN A 882 -52.62 -21.15 4.44
C ASN A 882 -51.08 -21.26 4.41
N LEU A 883 -50.56 -22.34 3.83
CA LEU A 883 -49.13 -22.54 3.66
C LEU A 883 -48.61 -21.64 2.53
N ILE A 884 -47.72 -20.72 2.86
CA ILE A 884 -47.12 -19.78 1.94
C ILE A 884 -45.63 -20.08 1.78
N LEU A 885 -45.15 -20.13 0.54
CA LEU A 885 -43.72 -20.19 0.20
C LEU A 885 -43.19 -18.79 -0.11
N ARG A 886 -42.12 -18.40 0.59
CA ARG A 886 -41.28 -17.24 0.30
C ARG A 886 -39.93 -17.74 -0.23
N PRO A 887 -39.73 -17.79 -1.56
CA PRO A 887 -38.56 -18.42 -2.17
C PRO A 887 -37.23 -17.72 -1.84
N MET A 888 -37.26 -16.40 -1.62
CA MET A 888 -36.09 -15.60 -1.26
C MET A 888 -36.40 -14.75 -0.02
N PRO A 889 -35.93 -15.14 1.18
CA PRO A 889 -36.15 -14.36 2.39
C PRO A 889 -35.14 -13.19 2.43
N GLY A 890 -35.50 -12.02 1.88
CA GLY A 890 -34.74 -10.77 1.98
C GLY A 890 -33.96 -10.34 0.72
N GLY A 891 -33.28 -9.19 0.83
CA GLY A 891 -32.62 -8.50 -0.29
C GLY A 891 -33.49 -7.45 -0.95
N GLU A 892 -32.88 -6.54 -1.72
CA GLU A 892 -33.63 -5.62 -2.59
C GLU A 892 -34.06 -6.40 -3.84
N LEU A 893 -35.37 -6.61 -4.01
CA LEU A 893 -35.93 -7.38 -5.12
C LEU A 893 -36.45 -6.46 -6.23
N SER A 894 -36.06 -6.75 -7.47
CA SER A 894 -36.55 -6.04 -8.66
C SER A 894 -36.97 -7.02 -9.76
N ALA A 895 -38.14 -6.82 -10.35
CA ALA A 895 -38.60 -7.61 -11.50
C ALA A 895 -37.83 -7.21 -12.76
N LEU A 896 -37.26 -8.18 -13.47
CA LEU A 896 -36.61 -7.96 -14.77
C LEU A 896 -37.54 -8.34 -15.93
N ALA A 897 -38.27 -9.45 -15.77
CA ALA A 897 -39.29 -9.91 -16.72
C ALA A 897 -40.29 -10.84 -16.02
N ARG A 898 -41.33 -11.31 -16.73
CA ARG A 898 -42.30 -12.26 -16.16
C ARG A 898 -41.59 -13.56 -15.73
N GLY A 899 -41.59 -13.84 -14.43
CA GLY A 899 -40.92 -15.02 -13.84
C GLY A 899 -39.41 -14.85 -13.64
N LEU A 900 -38.84 -13.68 -13.94
CA LEU A 900 -37.42 -13.36 -13.76
C LEU A 900 -37.26 -12.16 -12.84
N TRP A 901 -36.52 -12.35 -11.76
CA TRP A 901 -36.27 -11.36 -10.73
C TRP A 901 -34.77 -11.23 -10.47
N GLN A 902 -34.37 -10.10 -9.89
CA GLN A 902 -33.03 -9.87 -9.37
C GLN A 902 -33.13 -9.55 -7.88
N ALA A 903 -32.22 -10.10 -7.09
CA ALA A 903 -32.06 -9.84 -5.67
C ALA A 903 -30.66 -9.26 -5.41
N LYS A 904 -30.60 -8.13 -4.70
CA LYS A 904 -29.34 -7.58 -4.19
C LYS A 904 -29.23 -7.87 -2.69
N ILE A 905 -28.23 -8.67 -2.30
CA ILE A 905 -28.00 -9.13 -0.92
C ILE A 905 -26.53 -8.95 -0.58
N GLY A 906 -26.22 -8.13 0.44
CA GLY A 906 -24.83 -7.93 0.89
C GLY A 906 -23.87 -7.43 -0.20
N GLY A 907 -24.37 -6.63 -1.15
CA GLY A 907 -23.59 -6.13 -2.30
C GLY A 907 -23.47 -7.09 -3.48
N GLN A 908 -23.93 -8.34 -3.34
CA GLN A 908 -23.97 -9.33 -4.43
C GLN A 908 -25.33 -9.27 -5.15
N LEU A 909 -25.32 -9.52 -6.46
CA LEU A 909 -26.52 -9.65 -7.29
C LEU A 909 -26.78 -11.13 -7.58
N LEU A 910 -28.05 -11.52 -7.50
CA LEU A 910 -28.52 -12.88 -7.79
C LEU A 910 -29.79 -12.80 -8.65
N GLU A 911 -29.78 -13.46 -9.80
CA GLU A 911 -30.98 -13.63 -10.62
C GLU A 911 -31.78 -14.86 -10.20
N ILE A 912 -33.09 -14.70 -10.18
CA ILE A 912 -34.06 -15.69 -9.74
C ILE A 912 -34.97 -16.00 -10.93
N HIS A 913 -34.86 -17.22 -11.45
CA HIS A 913 -35.77 -17.74 -12.46
C HIS A 913 -36.80 -18.64 -11.80
N LEU A 914 -38.06 -18.21 -11.76
CA LEU A 914 -39.14 -19.01 -11.23
C LEU A 914 -39.51 -20.11 -12.23
N GLY A 915 -39.47 -21.36 -11.78
CA GLY A 915 -39.75 -22.55 -12.57
C GLY A 915 -41.15 -23.13 -12.30
N GLN A 916 -41.23 -24.46 -12.28
CA GLN A 916 -42.48 -25.18 -12.04
C GLN A 916 -43.14 -24.75 -10.72
N GLY A 917 -44.47 -24.71 -10.68
CA GLY A 917 -45.26 -24.44 -9.47
C GLY A 917 -45.56 -22.97 -9.20
N PHE A 918 -44.82 -22.03 -9.81
CA PHE A 918 -45.03 -20.58 -9.68
C PHE A 918 -46.02 -20.02 -10.71
N THR A 919 -47.19 -20.65 -10.87
CA THR A 919 -48.15 -20.30 -11.92
C THR A 919 -49.11 -19.17 -11.56
N GLN A 920 -49.18 -18.80 -10.28
CA GLN A 920 -50.01 -17.70 -9.78
C GLN A 920 -49.21 -16.39 -9.66
N VAL A 921 -49.90 -15.25 -9.72
CA VAL A 921 -49.29 -13.95 -9.44
C VAL A 921 -48.81 -13.96 -7.97
N PRO A 922 -47.54 -13.57 -7.69
CA PRO A 922 -47.08 -13.47 -6.31
C PRO A 922 -47.97 -12.51 -5.53
N LEU A 923 -48.22 -12.86 -4.28
CA LEU A 923 -48.71 -11.92 -3.30
C LEU A 923 -47.55 -10.98 -2.96
N THR A 924 -47.68 -9.70 -3.32
CA THR A 924 -46.72 -8.66 -2.92
C THR A 924 -47.08 -8.20 -1.51
N GLY A 925 -46.31 -8.63 -0.51
CA GLY A 925 -46.49 -8.23 0.89
C GLY A 925 -46.03 -6.79 1.17
N VAL A 926 -46.29 -6.31 2.38
CA VAL A 926 -46.03 -4.93 2.87
C VAL A 926 -44.53 -4.52 2.87
N GLU A 927 -43.61 -5.44 2.57
CA GLU A 927 -42.15 -5.25 2.66
C GLU A 927 -41.37 -5.61 1.38
N GLY A 928 -42.03 -5.67 0.21
CA GLY A 928 -41.34 -5.97 -1.06
C GLY A 928 -40.93 -7.44 -1.23
N GLU A 929 -41.53 -8.35 -0.45
CA GLU A 929 -41.28 -9.79 -0.52
C GLU A 929 -42.14 -10.48 -1.58
N LEU A 930 -41.62 -11.58 -2.14
CA LEU A 930 -42.36 -12.46 -3.02
C LEU A 930 -42.96 -13.64 -2.24
N ARG A 931 -44.28 -13.77 -2.23
CA ARG A 931 -45.01 -14.81 -1.49
C ARG A 931 -45.94 -15.59 -2.43
N TRP A 932 -45.93 -16.92 -2.35
CA TRP A 932 -46.81 -17.79 -3.15
C TRP A 932 -47.59 -18.77 -2.27
N PRO A 933 -48.93 -18.80 -2.40
CA PRO A 933 -49.73 -19.86 -1.80
C PRO A 933 -49.36 -21.21 -2.41
N VAL A 934 -49.17 -22.22 -1.56
CA VAL A 934 -48.97 -23.59 -2.03
C VAL A 934 -50.33 -24.18 -2.41
N VAL A 935 -50.46 -24.67 -3.66
CA VAL A 935 -51.70 -25.29 -4.15
C VAL A 935 -51.49 -26.79 -4.32
N PHE A 936 -52.14 -27.57 -3.48
CA PHE A 936 -52.11 -29.03 -3.51
C PHE A 936 -53.04 -29.60 -4.57
N ARG A 937 -52.57 -30.65 -5.27
CA ARG A 937 -53.36 -31.42 -6.26
C ARG A 937 -53.28 -32.91 -5.92
N SER A 938 -54.32 -33.67 -6.26
CA SER A 938 -54.32 -35.13 -6.09
C SER A 938 -53.16 -35.75 -6.89
N LEU A 939 -52.42 -36.66 -6.27
CA LEU A 939 -51.30 -37.36 -6.89
C LEU A 939 -51.82 -38.49 -7.78
N GLU A 940 -51.43 -38.52 -9.06
CA GLU A 940 -51.95 -39.48 -10.05
C GLU A 940 -51.75 -40.95 -9.63
N ALA A 941 -50.69 -41.26 -8.88
CA ALA A 941 -50.38 -42.61 -8.41
C ALA A 941 -51.13 -43.00 -7.12
N TYR A 942 -51.65 -42.02 -6.36
CA TYR A 942 -52.31 -42.20 -5.07
C TYR A 942 -53.41 -41.14 -4.91
N PRO A 943 -54.63 -41.38 -5.42
CA PRO A 943 -55.69 -40.37 -5.46
C PRO A 943 -56.05 -39.77 -4.09
N GLU A 944 -55.85 -40.56 -3.03
CA GLU A 944 -56.02 -40.21 -1.63
C GLU A 944 -54.90 -39.34 -1.02
N ARG A 945 -53.84 -39.05 -1.77
CA ARG A 945 -52.74 -38.15 -1.35
C ARG A 945 -52.68 -36.93 -2.25
N PHE A 946 -52.33 -35.80 -1.64
CA PHE A 946 -52.20 -34.53 -2.35
C PHE A 946 -50.77 -34.04 -2.31
N GLY A 947 -50.29 -33.45 -3.41
CA GLY A 947 -48.94 -32.92 -3.48
C GLY A 947 -48.81 -31.65 -4.31
N ALA A 948 -47.67 -30.98 -4.11
CA ALA A 948 -47.26 -29.79 -4.84
C ALA A 948 -45.76 -29.86 -5.14
N THR A 949 -45.33 -29.29 -6.27
CA THR A 949 -43.91 -29.20 -6.62
C THR A 949 -43.60 -27.80 -7.09
N MET A 950 -42.57 -27.19 -6.50
CA MET A 950 -42.12 -25.83 -6.80
C MET A 950 -40.62 -25.84 -7.04
N SER A 951 -40.14 -25.12 -8.05
CA SER A 951 -38.70 -25.03 -8.36
C SER A 951 -38.30 -23.66 -8.86
N MET A 952 -37.06 -23.24 -8.56
CA MET A 952 -36.48 -22.01 -9.06
C MET A 952 -34.99 -22.16 -9.31
N GLU A 953 -34.44 -21.36 -10.23
CA GLU A 953 -32.99 -21.23 -10.44
C GLU A 953 -32.49 -19.95 -9.77
N LEU A 954 -31.37 -20.04 -9.07
CA LEU A 954 -30.64 -18.95 -8.45
C LEU A 954 -29.31 -18.80 -9.17
N LEU A 955 -29.21 -17.87 -10.13
CA LEU A 955 -28.03 -17.66 -10.96
C LEU A 955 -27.25 -16.43 -10.49
N TRP A 956 -25.94 -16.58 -10.29
CA TRP A 956 -25.03 -15.47 -10.04
C TRP A 956 -24.80 -14.67 -11.32
#